data_AF-A0A920YVD1-F1
#
_entry.id   AF-A0A920YVD1-F1
#
_cell.length_a   1.000
_cell.length_b   1.000
_cell.length_c   1.000
_cell.angle_alpha   90.00
_cell.angle_beta   90.00
_cell.angle_gamma   90.00
#
_symmetry.space_group_name_H-M   'P 1'
#
loop_
_entity.id
_entity.type
_entity.pdbx_description
1 polymer ?
#
loop_
_entity_poly.entity_id
_entity_poly.type
_entity_poly.pdbx_seq_one_letter_code
_entity_poly.pdbx_strand_id
1 'polypeptide(L)'
;MRNDGRKVQKVENCPHVFLLAVLVLIVLAASLYLGDTVGLSDNGDFKRVIAPNRISYGEEDREAFVFTDRFKLSFEGKGEFERLYNALFTLAQPYVTTQHIFIKTSTLLNLFHNALKGTDPSVYRIQWLGVLYCIFLTVSLCMIFINVRLGHKWLDAAFFVLLIFIFCDVGYTAYFNSFYGEALQYTSFIFIFACAVSMIFSSKGSILYCVLYYTGVILFMGSKFANIPLGVIFALAGMSFILLNKSSSLFKALNVIGLSLALVMSMYFFISVPEWMDEHTTYQAVFFGILKNSPTPEEDLKELGLPSYMIVLQNTNYYMQGHKLDIRSPEFKRDFYGSISKFDVLKFYLKNPSRLWQKLDISIKNSSHIRPVYLGNYDLRHERLTKCNKFSIWSSFRLKLPLDNIYFILAFFLAAFSITILELTNALREKGGEHNESINSRKTVAAIFYFALLVINIINLLVPVISNGEADIAKHMFGFVTGTDLMLLLSVIWLICKLVYILFKLKETNRSGKIISNTLLFLCISLSAVFLLITYSNKPKRYKSLAYGAYVSFGEYNGRKLLWRVINTDENGILLLSDEAVDFRAFDSEPRDGDKNRMKYGSNYWPECSLRKWLNGEFLKDFSAAETGLINNYKNKVLLSVYDKEKVEGGNNDFFWMHVPSLAAFGFDDAYHLYVNDKVFLLDIKQLTEYLSDRAAAIKRDYSYWLETVYYANSSMVRVVDEDGYIYMKDANADSIGVIPALYLKNTATIIDGTGTRKQPFKVG
;
A
#
# COMPACT_ATOMS: atom_id res chain seq x y z
N MET A 1 -30.75 17.46 10.77
CA MET A 1 -30.71 18.25 9.52
C MET A 1 -32.06 18.94 9.39
N ARG A 2 -32.16 20.24 9.69
CA ARG A 2 -33.33 21.05 9.33
C ARG A 2 -33.21 21.34 7.84
N ASN A 3 -34.07 20.71 7.04
CA ASN A 3 -34.24 21.10 5.65
C ASN A 3 -35.39 22.11 5.66
N ASP A 4 -35.10 23.37 6.00
CA ASP A 4 -36.07 24.45 5.84
C ASP A 4 -36.37 24.56 4.34
N GLY A 5 -37.53 24.03 3.94
CA GLY A 5 -38.43 24.61 2.93
C GLY A 5 -37.87 25.06 1.59
N ARG A 6 -36.63 24.75 1.21
CA ARG A 6 -36.14 25.05 -0.13
C ARG A 6 -36.77 24.05 -1.08
N LYS A 7 -37.85 24.51 -1.72
CA LYS A 7 -38.35 24.02 -3.00
C LYS A 7 -37.17 23.46 -3.78
N VAL A 8 -37.34 22.23 -4.27
CA VAL A 8 -36.46 21.57 -5.25
C VAL A 8 -36.05 22.62 -6.28
N GLN A 9 -34.85 23.18 -6.11
CA GLN A 9 -34.28 24.13 -7.04
C GLN A 9 -33.82 23.25 -8.21
N LYS A 10 -34.76 23.02 -9.14
CA LYS A 10 -34.51 22.39 -10.44
C LYS A 10 -33.33 23.13 -11.07
N VAL A 11 -32.22 22.43 -11.27
CA VAL A 11 -31.29 22.57 -12.40
C VAL A 11 -30.78 24.01 -12.72
N GLU A 12 -30.75 24.93 -11.77
CA GLU A 12 -30.15 26.28 -11.99
C GLU A 12 -28.65 26.34 -11.63
N ASN A 13 -28.05 25.27 -11.09
CA ASN A 13 -26.65 25.21 -10.64
C ASN A 13 -25.67 24.49 -11.60
N CYS A 14 -26.05 24.24 -12.86
CA CYS A 14 -25.20 23.51 -13.83
C CYS A 14 -23.77 24.08 -14.04
N PRO A 15 -23.51 25.41 -14.00
CA PRO A 15 -22.16 25.92 -14.30
C PRO A 15 -21.10 25.45 -13.31
N HIS A 16 -21.41 25.40 -12.01
CA HIS A 16 -20.43 25.05 -10.97
C HIS A 16 -20.05 23.57 -10.99
N VAL A 17 -21.00 22.68 -11.26
CA VAL A 17 -20.73 21.24 -11.37
C VAL A 17 -19.87 20.95 -12.59
N PHE A 18 -20.17 21.60 -13.72
CA PHE A 18 -19.37 21.46 -14.92
C PHE A 18 -17.92 21.93 -14.70
N LEU A 19 -17.73 23.07 -14.03
CA LEU A 19 -16.40 23.55 -13.65
C LEU A 19 -15.64 22.56 -12.75
N LEU A 20 -16.31 21.94 -11.78
CA LEU A 20 -15.69 20.90 -10.93
C LEU A 20 -15.34 19.63 -11.73
N ALA A 21 -16.20 19.22 -12.66
CA ALA A 21 -15.94 18.08 -13.53
C ALA A 21 -14.71 18.31 -14.42
N VAL A 22 -14.62 19.50 -15.02
CA VAL A 22 -13.46 19.94 -15.81
C VAL A 22 -12.21 20.00 -14.94
N LEU A 23 -12.31 20.53 -13.72
CA LEU A 23 -11.19 20.55 -12.77
C LEU A 23 -10.69 19.14 -12.45
N VAL A 24 -11.59 18.19 -12.17
CA VAL A 24 -11.21 16.78 -11.93
C VAL A 24 -10.48 16.21 -13.13
N LEU A 25 -11.01 16.37 -14.35
CA LEU A 25 -10.35 15.89 -15.56
C LEU A 25 -8.97 16.53 -15.77
N ILE A 26 -8.82 17.83 -15.51
CA ILE A 26 -7.53 18.52 -15.59
C ILE A 26 -6.55 17.94 -14.57
N VAL A 27 -6.96 17.74 -13.32
CA VAL A 27 -6.10 17.16 -12.27
C VAL A 27 -5.69 15.74 -12.65
N LEU A 28 -6.62 14.91 -13.11
CA LEU A 28 -6.32 13.52 -13.52
C LEU A 28 -5.39 13.48 -14.74
N ALA A 29 -5.66 14.30 -15.76
CA ALA A 29 -4.82 14.39 -16.95
C ALA A 29 -3.43 14.94 -16.61
N ALA A 30 -3.34 15.94 -15.73
CA ALA A 30 -2.07 16.48 -15.28
C ALA A 30 -1.29 15.47 -14.44
N SER A 31 -1.96 14.72 -13.58
CA SER A 31 -1.35 13.67 -12.74
C SER A 31 -0.74 12.54 -13.58
N LEU A 32 -1.41 12.13 -14.66
CA LEU A 32 -1.03 10.96 -15.45
C LEU A 32 -0.22 11.27 -16.73
N TYR A 33 -0.41 12.44 -17.32
CA TYR A 33 0.07 12.73 -18.68
C TYR A 33 0.81 14.08 -18.82
N LEU A 34 0.93 14.90 -17.77
CA LEU A 34 1.76 16.11 -17.83
C LEU A 34 3.25 15.77 -17.67
N GLY A 35 4.01 15.99 -18.74
CA GLY A 35 5.39 15.51 -18.85
C GLY A 35 5.41 14.05 -19.28
N ASP A 36 6.13 13.20 -18.55
CA ASP A 36 6.15 11.76 -18.82
C ASP A 36 4.90 11.05 -18.33
N THR A 37 4.49 10.02 -19.08
CA THR A 37 3.33 9.19 -18.72
C THR A 37 3.61 8.42 -17.44
N VAL A 38 2.67 8.49 -16.50
CA VAL A 38 2.76 7.82 -15.20
C VAL A 38 1.87 6.58 -15.20
N GLY A 39 2.42 5.43 -14.82
CA GLY A 39 1.66 4.19 -14.63
C GLY A 39 2.24 3.32 -13.53
N LEU A 40 1.97 2.02 -13.54
CA LEU A 40 2.62 1.05 -12.66
C LEU A 40 3.31 -0.02 -13.50
N SER A 41 4.58 -0.31 -13.18
CA SER A 41 5.31 -1.45 -13.73
C SER A 41 4.62 -2.76 -13.42
N ASP A 42 4.76 -3.75 -14.29
CA ASP A 42 4.22 -5.10 -14.06
C ASP A 42 5.07 -5.87 -13.03
N ASN A 43 4.43 -6.53 -12.08
CA ASN A 43 5.04 -7.50 -11.14
C ASN A 43 4.85 -8.96 -11.57
N GLY A 44 4.24 -9.20 -12.73
CA GLY A 44 3.92 -10.52 -13.28
C GLY A 44 2.41 -10.80 -13.33
N ASP A 45 1.57 -9.94 -12.75
CA ASP A 45 0.12 -10.13 -12.73
C ASP A 45 -0.56 -9.73 -14.04
N PHE A 46 0.03 -8.87 -14.87
CA PHE A 46 -0.60 -8.41 -16.12
C PHE A 46 -0.97 -9.58 -17.03
N LYS A 47 -0.14 -10.64 -17.06
CA LYS A 47 -0.33 -11.84 -17.89
C LYS A 47 -1.74 -12.42 -17.77
N ARG A 48 -2.36 -12.33 -16.58
CA ARG A 48 -3.70 -12.86 -16.28
C ARG A 48 -4.80 -12.22 -17.13
N VAL A 49 -4.63 -10.96 -17.55
CA VAL A 49 -5.64 -10.20 -18.30
C VAL A 49 -5.18 -9.78 -19.68
N ILE A 50 -3.88 -9.57 -19.91
CA ILE A 50 -3.37 -9.22 -21.26
C ILE A 50 -3.46 -10.41 -22.21
N ALA A 51 -3.10 -11.62 -21.77
CA ALA A 51 -3.11 -12.80 -22.63
C ALA A 51 -4.54 -13.18 -23.10
N PRO A 52 -5.57 -13.23 -22.24
CA PRO A 52 -6.96 -13.38 -22.69
C PRO A 52 -7.40 -12.32 -23.69
N ASN A 53 -6.85 -11.10 -23.61
CA ASN A 53 -7.20 -10.00 -24.49
C ASN A 53 -6.32 -9.89 -25.74
N ARG A 54 -5.45 -10.88 -26.02
CA ARG A 54 -4.53 -10.87 -27.17
C ARG A 54 -3.53 -9.72 -27.12
N ILE A 55 -3.19 -9.27 -25.91
CA ILE A 55 -2.20 -8.22 -25.66
C ILE A 55 -0.93 -8.90 -25.11
N SER A 56 0.22 -8.53 -25.64
CA SER A 56 1.53 -8.99 -25.19
C SER A 56 2.52 -7.84 -25.05
N TYR A 57 3.65 -8.09 -24.40
CA TYR A 57 4.81 -7.20 -24.50
C TYR A 57 5.32 -7.13 -25.95
N GLY A 58 6.07 -6.06 -26.26
CA GLY A 58 6.69 -5.84 -27.58
C GLY A 58 7.87 -6.77 -27.84
N GLU A 59 8.71 -6.41 -28.82
CA GLU A 59 9.93 -7.18 -29.16
C GLU A 59 11.06 -7.02 -28.12
N GLU A 60 11.06 -5.91 -27.38
CA GLU A 60 11.90 -5.76 -26.19
C GLU A 60 11.24 -6.50 -25.02
N ASP A 61 11.97 -7.46 -24.44
CA ASP A 61 11.54 -8.21 -23.26
C ASP A 61 11.12 -7.27 -22.12
N ARG A 62 10.20 -7.73 -21.28
CA ARG A 62 9.78 -7.02 -20.06
C ARG A 62 11.00 -6.72 -19.19
N GLU A 63 11.32 -5.44 -19.00
CA GLU A 63 12.30 -5.02 -18.01
C GLU A 63 11.63 -4.85 -16.63
N ALA A 64 12.19 -5.51 -15.61
CA ALA A 64 11.65 -5.45 -14.25
C ALA A 64 11.73 -4.04 -13.68
N PHE A 65 10.75 -3.66 -12.85
CA PHE A 65 10.68 -2.36 -12.15
C PHE A 65 10.48 -1.13 -13.05
N VAL A 66 10.15 -1.33 -14.33
CA VAL A 66 9.95 -0.28 -15.33
C VAL A 66 8.50 -0.28 -15.81
N PHE A 67 7.89 0.90 -15.91
CA PHE A 67 6.54 1.04 -16.46
C PHE A 67 6.58 0.97 -17.99
N THR A 68 5.68 0.14 -18.55
CA THR A 68 5.50 -0.03 -20.00
C THR A 68 4.18 0.58 -20.42
N ASP A 69 4.22 1.52 -21.38
CA ASP A 69 3.02 2.22 -21.86
C ASP A 69 2.50 1.70 -23.23
N ARG A 70 3.34 0.93 -23.94
CA ARG A 70 3.03 0.35 -25.24
C ARG A 70 3.13 -1.17 -25.24
N PHE A 71 2.12 -1.80 -25.83
CA PHE A 71 1.99 -3.24 -25.94
C PHE A 71 1.67 -3.63 -27.39
N LYS A 72 1.77 -4.92 -27.68
CA LYS A 72 1.42 -5.50 -28.98
C LYS A 72 0.06 -6.19 -28.89
N LEU A 73 -0.81 -5.91 -29.86
CA LEU A 73 -2.11 -6.53 -30.06
C LEU A 73 -1.99 -7.57 -31.19
N SER A 74 -2.38 -8.81 -30.91
CA SER A 74 -2.43 -9.87 -31.91
C SER A 74 -3.83 -10.02 -32.52
N PHE A 75 -3.87 -10.31 -33.82
CA PHE A 75 -5.09 -10.45 -34.60
C PHE A 75 -5.20 -11.87 -35.17
N GLU A 76 -6.16 -12.64 -34.66
CA GLU A 76 -6.42 -14.04 -35.01
C GLU A 76 -7.73 -14.18 -35.78
N GLY A 77 -7.72 -14.92 -36.89
CA GLY A 77 -8.87 -15.12 -37.77
C GLY A 77 -8.44 -15.24 -39.23
N LYS A 78 -9.28 -15.84 -40.07
CA LYS A 78 -8.98 -16.05 -41.50
C LYS A 78 -9.27 -14.82 -42.34
N GLY A 79 -10.27 -14.00 -41.95
CA GLY A 79 -10.66 -12.76 -42.63
C GLY A 79 -10.48 -11.51 -41.77
N GLU A 80 -10.44 -10.32 -42.39
CA GLU A 80 -10.26 -9.04 -41.69
C GLU A 80 -11.34 -8.75 -40.64
N PHE A 81 -12.62 -8.99 -41.01
CA PHE A 81 -13.74 -8.82 -40.09
C PHE A 81 -13.65 -9.76 -38.89
N GLU A 82 -13.33 -11.04 -39.13
CA GLU A 82 -13.19 -12.05 -38.07
C GLU A 82 -12.06 -11.67 -37.10
N ARG A 83 -10.93 -11.18 -37.63
CA ARG A 83 -9.81 -10.68 -36.83
C ARG A 83 -10.20 -9.52 -35.93
N LEU A 84 -10.97 -8.55 -36.46
CA LEU A 84 -11.48 -7.43 -35.69
C LEU A 84 -12.49 -7.86 -34.64
N TYR A 85 -13.43 -8.73 -35.01
CA TYR A 85 -14.44 -9.28 -34.10
C TYR A 85 -13.78 -10.02 -32.92
N ASN A 86 -12.79 -10.88 -33.21
CA ASN A 86 -12.06 -11.61 -32.19
C ASN A 86 -11.26 -10.69 -31.26
N ALA A 87 -10.64 -9.64 -31.80
CA ALA A 87 -9.91 -8.67 -30.98
C ALA A 87 -10.85 -7.95 -29.97
N LEU A 88 -12.08 -7.63 -30.37
CA LEU A 88 -13.00 -6.79 -29.59
C LEU A 88 -13.98 -7.57 -28.70
N PHE A 89 -14.45 -8.74 -29.14
CA PHE A 89 -15.61 -9.40 -28.53
C PHE A 89 -15.34 -10.81 -28.02
N THR A 90 -14.15 -11.38 -28.26
CA THR A 90 -13.77 -12.71 -27.76
C THR A 90 -12.51 -12.67 -26.89
N LEU A 91 -12.30 -13.74 -26.13
CA LEU A 91 -11.09 -13.95 -25.34
C LEU A 91 -10.26 -15.10 -25.95
N ALA A 92 -8.94 -14.98 -25.90
CA ALA A 92 -8.02 -16.04 -26.34
C ALA A 92 -7.86 -17.16 -25.29
N GLN A 93 -8.07 -16.84 -24.01
CA GLN A 93 -7.96 -17.77 -22.89
C GLN A 93 -9.07 -17.49 -21.86
N PRO A 94 -9.56 -18.51 -21.14
CA PRO A 94 -10.59 -18.33 -20.13
C PRO A 94 -10.02 -17.63 -18.88
N TYR A 95 -10.55 -16.45 -18.58
CA TYR A 95 -10.33 -15.75 -17.31
C TYR A 95 -11.51 -14.83 -17.05
N VAL A 96 -12.25 -15.04 -15.96
CA VAL A 96 -13.47 -14.29 -15.67
C VAL A 96 -13.16 -13.05 -14.84
N THR A 97 -13.42 -11.87 -15.40
CA THR A 97 -13.34 -10.58 -14.70
C THR A 97 -14.18 -9.52 -15.41
N THR A 98 -14.69 -8.54 -14.66
CA THR A 98 -15.37 -7.36 -15.22
C THR A 98 -14.40 -6.38 -15.88
N GLN A 99 -13.09 -6.50 -15.62
CA GLN A 99 -12.05 -5.65 -16.21
C GLN A 99 -11.99 -5.76 -17.74
N HIS A 100 -12.37 -6.91 -18.30
CA HIS A 100 -12.44 -7.12 -19.74
C HIS A 100 -13.31 -6.09 -20.46
N ILE A 101 -14.37 -5.59 -19.82
CA ILE A 101 -15.23 -4.54 -20.39
C ILE A 101 -14.38 -3.30 -20.71
N PHE A 102 -13.56 -2.86 -19.74
CA PHE A 102 -12.70 -1.68 -19.89
C PHE A 102 -11.55 -1.94 -20.87
N ILE A 103 -10.93 -3.13 -20.81
CA ILE A 103 -9.84 -3.48 -21.73
C ILE A 103 -10.36 -3.50 -23.17
N LYS A 104 -11.48 -4.17 -23.46
CA LYS A 104 -12.06 -4.22 -24.81
C LYS A 104 -12.50 -2.85 -25.31
N THR A 105 -13.12 -2.02 -24.47
CA THR A 105 -13.43 -0.64 -24.84
C THR A 105 -12.17 0.17 -25.12
N SER A 106 -11.10 0.00 -24.33
CA SER A 106 -9.83 0.68 -24.58
C SER A 106 -9.18 0.21 -25.90
N THR A 107 -9.29 -1.07 -26.23
CA THR A 107 -8.80 -1.63 -27.51
C THR A 107 -9.57 -1.02 -28.68
N LEU A 108 -10.89 -0.88 -28.59
CA LEU A 108 -11.69 -0.21 -29.61
C LEU A 108 -11.23 1.24 -29.82
N LEU A 109 -11.07 2.02 -28.75
CA LEU A 109 -10.61 3.40 -28.82
C LEU A 109 -9.19 3.50 -29.41
N ASN A 110 -8.31 2.58 -29.02
CA ASN A 110 -6.95 2.50 -29.55
C ASN A 110 -6.94 2.18 -31.05
N LEU A 111 -7.75 1.22 -31.51
CA LEU A 111 -7.84 0.88 -32.94
C LEU A 111 -8.38 2.05 -33.76
N PHE A 112 -9.40 2.74 -33.26
CA PHE A 112 -9.93 3.94 -33.89
C PHE A 112 -8.86 5.04 -33.98
N HIS A 113 -8.09 5.24 -32.91
CA HIS A 113 -6.96 6.17 -32.91
C HIS A 113 -5.87 5.78 -33.92
N ASN A 114 -5.51 4.50 -33.98
CA ASN A 114 -4.51 4.00 -34.93
C ASN A 114 -4.97 4.23 -36.38
N ALA A 115 -6.24 3.96 -36.67
CA ALA A 115 -6.83 4.20 -37.99
C ALA A 115 -6.82 5.69 -38.36
N LEU A 116 -7.20 6.58 -37.43
CA LEU A 116 -7.16 8.04 -37.65
C LEU A 116 -5.75 8.59 -37.88
N LYS A 117 -4.74 8.01 -37.22
CA LYS A 117 -3.34 8.47 -37.31
C LYS A 117 -2.53 7.72 -38.37
N GLY A 118 -3.10 6.71 -39.02
CA GLY A 118 -2.38 5.85 -39.96
C GLY A 118 -1.22 5.08 -39.32
N THR A 119 -1.30 4.77 -38.01
CA THR A 119 -0.25 4.01 -37.31
C THR A 119 -0.58 2.52 -37.30
N ASP A 120 0.44 1.69 -37.10
CA ASP A 120 0.29 0.23 -37.04
C ASP A 120 -0.85 -0.20 -36.08
N PRO A 121 -1.89 -0.92 -36.57
CA PRO A 121 -3.00 -1.38 -35.75
C PRO A 121 -2.57 -2.34 -34.64
N SER A 122 -1.40 -2.97 -34.74
CA SER A 122 -0.85 -3.85 -33.71
C SER A 122 -0.35 -3.12 -32.46
N VAL A 123 -0.18 -1.79 -32.52
CA VAL A 123 0.28 -1.02 -31.35
C VAL A 123 -0.90 -0.71 -30.42
N TYR A 124 -0.84 -1.24 -29.19
CA TYR A 124 -1.79 -0.93 -28.11
C TYR A 124 -1.17 0.05 -27.12
N ARG A 125 -1.84 1.18 -26.87
CA ARG A 125 -1.44 2.22 -25.92
C ARG A 125 -2.28 2.15 -24.66
N ILE A 126 -1.63 1.94 -23.51
CA ILE A 126 -2.32 1.78 -22.21
C ILE A 126 -3.08 3.05 -21.79
N GLN A 127 -2.71 4.21 -22.34
CA GLN A 127 -3.34 5.49 -22.04
C GLN A 127 -4.85 5.48 -22.32
N TRP A 128 -5.33 4.70 -23.30
CA TRP A 128 -6.77 4.58 -23.57
C TRP A 128 -7.52 3.88 -22.44
N LEU A 129 -6.89 2.91 -21.77
CA LEU A 129 -7.44 2.30 -20.56
C LEU A 129 -7.45 3.31 -19.42
N GLY A 130 -6.36 4.08 -19.26
CA GLY A 130 -6.27 5.12 -18.25
C GLY A 130 -7.31 6.23 -18.40
N VAL A 131 -7.58 6.67 -19.63
CA VAL A 131 -8.64 7.64 -19.96
C VAL A 131 -10.02 7.11 -19.55
N LEU A 132 -10.32 5.83 -19.80
CA LEU A 132 -11.60 5.24 -19.38
C LEU A 132 -11.78 5.25 -17.86
N TYR A 133 -10.73 4.94 -17.10
CA TYR A 133 -10.77 5.04 -15.64
C TYR A 133 -10.88 6.49 -15.15
N CYS A 134 -10.22 7.45 -15.81
CA CYS A 134 -10.38 8.87 -15.50
C CYS A 134 -11.83 9.33 -15.70
N ILE A 135 -12.45 8.94 -16.81
CA ILE A 135 -13.85 9.24 -17.10
C ILE A 135 -14.75 8.60 -16.03
N PHE A 136 -14.52 7.33 -15.69
CA PHE A 136 -15.35 6.63 -14.72
C PHE A 136 -15.27 7.23 -13.31
N LEU A 137 -14.07 7.62 -12.86
CA LEU A 137 -13.89 8.34 -11.60
C LEU A 137 -14.57 9.71 -11.65
N THR A 138 -14.40 10.45 -12.75
CA THR A 138 -15.01 11.79 -12.92
C THR A 138 -16.53 11.70 -12.85
N VAL A 139 -17.15 10.74 -13.55
CA VAL A 139 -18.60 10.50 -13.50
C VAL A 139 -19.06 10.22 -12.07
N SER A 140 -18.33 9.37 -11.33
CA SER A 140 -18.62 9.08 -9.93
C SER A 140 -18.59 10.33 -9.05
N LEU A 141 -17.56 11.17 -9.17
CA LEU A 141 -17.44 12.41 -8.39
C LEU A 141 -18.50 13.45 -8.80
N CYS A 142 -18.82 13.57 -10.09
CA CYS A 142 -19.88 14.44 -10.58
C CYS A 142 -21.24 14.09 -9.98
N MET A 143 -21.55 12.80 -9.83
CA MET A 143 -22.79 12.36 -9.15
C MET A 143 -22.85 12.89 -7.71
N ILE A 144 -21.74 12.89 -6.99
CA ILE A 144 -21.65 13.46 -5.64
C ILE A 144 -21.87 14.98 -5.68
N PHE A 145 -21.20 15.69 -6.58
CA PHE A 145 -21.29 17.16 -6.71
C PHE A 145 -22.71 17.63 -7.02
N ILE A 146 -23.44 16.87 -7.84
CA ILE A 146 -24.83 17.15 -8.20
C ILE A 146 -25.75 16.99 -6.99
N ASN A 147 -25.62 15.90 -6.23
CA ASN A 147 -26.65 15.49 -5.27
C ASN A 147 -26.36 15.91 -3.82
N VAL A 148 -25.10 15.98 -3.37
CA VAL A 148 -24.78 16.18 -1.95
C VAL A 148 -24.97 17.62 -1.52
N ARG A 149 -25.73 17.83 -0.43
CA ARG A 149 -25.93 19.13 0.22
C ARG A 149 -25.89 18.97 1.74
N LEU A 150 -24.78 19.36 2.36
CA LEU A 150 -24.50 19.30 3.81
C LEU A 150 -25.13 20.46 4.59
N GLY A 151 -25.84 21.36 3.90
CA GLY A 151 -26.63 22.44 4.50
C GLY A 151 -26.00 23.83 4.38
N HIS A 152 -24.66 23.91 4.41
CA HIS A 152 -23.92 25.15 4.16
C HIS A 152 -23.04 25.01 2.91
N LYS A 153 -23.07 26.01 2.02
CA LYS A 153 -22.31 25.99 0.75
C LYS A 153 -20.81 25.79 0.95
N TRP A 154 -20.23 26.32 2.03
CA TRP A 154 -18.80 26.16 2.33
C TRP A 154 -18.47 24.74 2.81
N LEU A 155 -19.40 24.04 3.49
CA LEU A 155 -19.23 22.63 3.86
C LEU A 155 -19.27 21.74 2.61
N ASP A 156 -20.20 22.02 1.69
CA ASP A 156 -20.27 21.33 0.40
C ASP A 156 -18.95 21.49 -0.37
N ALA A 157 -18.45 22.72 -0.49
CA ALA A 157 -17.19 23.01 -1.16
C ALA A 157 -16.00 22.32 -0.48
N ALA A 158 -15.90 22.38 0.86
CA ALA A 158 -14.85 21.71 1.62
C ALA A 158 -14.87 20.18 1.40
N PHE A 159 -16.05 19.57 1.43
CA PHE A 159 -16.20 18.14 1.16
C PHE A 159 -15.77 17.78 -0.27
N PHE A 160 -16.17 18.57 -1.27
CA PHE A 160 -15.80 18.31 -2.67
C PHE A 160 -14.30 18.49 -2.91
N VAL A 161 -13.69 19.53 -2.34
CA VAL A 161 -12.24 19.74 -2.42
C VAL A 161 -11.50 18.59 -1.75
N LEU A 162 -11.94 18.13 -0.58
CA LEU A 162 -11.32 16.98 0.11
C LEU A 162 -11.47 15.68 -0.69
N LEU A 163 -12.61 15.45 -1.35
CA LEU A 163 -12.78 14.32 -2.25
C LEU A 163 -11.77 14.35 -3.40
N ILE A 164 -11.63 15.49 -4.08
CA ILE A 164 -10.66 15.64 -5.17
C ILE A 164 -9.23 15.45 -4.65
N PHE A 165 -8.91 16.08 -3.51
CA PHE A 165 -7.60 16.02 -2.88
C PHE A 165 -7.16 14.59 -2.53
N ILE A 166 -8.06 13.77 -1.98
CA ILE A 166 -7.77 12.38 -1.57
C ILE A 166 -7.77 11.44 -2.78
N PHE A 167 -8.83 11.51 -3.61
CA PHE A 167 -9.14 10.48 -4.61
C PHE A 167 -8.58 10.79 -6.02
N CYS A 168 -8.05 11.99 -6.25
CA CYS A 168 -7.29 12.29 -7.47
C CYS A 168 -5.76 12.25 -7.24
N ASP A 169 -5.31 11.78 -6.07
CA ASP A 169 -3.89 11.59 -5.75
C ASP A 169 -3.25 10.49 -6.61
N VAL A 170 -1.99 10.71 -7.01
CA VAL A 170 -1.23 9.78 -7.87
C VAL A 170 -1.04 8.39 -7.26
N GLY A 171 -1.12 8.27 -5.94
CA GLY A 171 -1.15 6.98 -5.25
C GLY A 171 -2.29 6.08 -5.72
N TYR A 172 -3.45 6.67 -6.04
CA TYR A 172 -4.60 5.97 -6.60
C TYR A 172 -4.58 5.95 -8.13
N THR A 173 -4.31 7.10 -8.77
CA THR A 173 -4.51 7.24 -10.22
C THR A 173 -3.44 6.54 -11.04
N ALA A 174 -2.22 6.31 -10.51
CA ALA A 174 -1.17 5.58 -11.24
C ALA A 174 -1.60 4.17 -11.68
N TYR A 175 -2.56 3.56 -10.96
CA TYR A 175 -3.16 2.29 -11.36
C TYR A 175 -3.94 2.37 -12.69
N PHE A 176 -4.38 3.55 -13.12
CA PHE A 176 -5.21 3.71 -14.32
C PHE A 176 -4.45 3.34 -15.60
N ASN A 177 -3.15 3.64 -15.66
CA ASN A 177 -2.26 3.20 -16.73
C ASN A 177 -1.58 1.87 -16.34
N SER A 178 -2.38 0.87 -15.97
CA SER A 178 -1.90 -0.47 -15.64
C SER A 178 -3.02 -1.51 -15.85
N PHE A 179 -2.64 -2.78 -15.96
CA PHE A 179 -3.60 -3.88 -16.06
C PHE A 179 -4.00 -4.48 -14.70
N TYR A 180 -3.68 -3.81 -13.60
CA TYR A 180 -4.10 -4.21 -12.26
C TYR A 180 -5.62 -4.07 -12.06
N GLY A 181 -6.26 -5.09 -11.47
CA GLY A 181 -7.69 -5.06 -11.13
C GLY A 181 -8.06 -3.98 -10.11
N GLU A 182 -7.06 -3.50 -9.36
CA GLU A 182 -7.10 -2.39 -8.41
C GLU A 182 -7.71 -1.11 -9.01
N ALA A 183 -7.41 -0.78 -10.26
CA ALA A 183 -7.97 0.40 -10.91
C ALA A 183 -9.50 0.34 -10.98
N LEU A 184 -10.04 -0.82 -11.37
CA LEU A 184 -11.49 -1.04 -11.41
C LEU A 184 -12.07 -1.20 -10.00
N GLN A 185 -11.38 -1.90 -9.10
CA GLN A 185 -11.78 -2.02 -7.69
C GLN A 185 -12.00 -0.65 -7.07
N TYR A 186 -11.04 0.26 -7.23
CA TYR A 186 -11.09 1.61 -6.69
C TYR A 186 -12.20 2.45 -7.32
N THR A 187 -12.23 2.55 -8.65
CA THR A 187 -13.22 3.39 -9.34
C THR A 187 -14.65 2.92 -9.12
N SER A 188 -14.89 1.60 -9.13
CA SER A 188 -16.21 1.03 -8.82
C SER A 188 -16.60 1.20 -7.34
N PHE A 189 -15.64 1.15 -6.40
CA PHE A 189 -15.90 1.42 -4.99
C PHE A 189 -16.37 2.87 -4.75
N ILE A 190 -15.69 3.85 -5.36
CA ILE A 190 -16.12 5.26 -5.31
C ILE A 190 -17.46 5.47 -6.03
N PHE A 191 -17.70 4.74 -7.12
CA PHE A 191 -18.98 4.76 -7.82
C PHE A 191 -20.14 4.22 -6.97
N ILE A 192 -19.95 3.11 -6.26
CA ILE A 192 -20.93 2.55 -5.31
C ILE A 192 -21.25 3.59 -4.23
N PHE A 193 -20.23 4.21 -3.65
CA PHE A 193 -20.40 5.28 -2.67
C PHE A 193 -21.16 6.48 -3.27
N ALA A 194 -20.80 6.92 -4.46
CA ALA A 194 -21.47 8.02 -5.16
C ALA A 194 -22.96 7.72 -5.41
N CYS A 195 -23.29 6.50 -5.84
CA CYS A 195 -24.66 6.04 -6.01
C CYS A 195 -25.43 6.02 -4.68
N ALA A 196 -24.84 5.47 -3.61
CA ALA A 196 -25.47 5.39 -2.29
C ALA A 196 -25.75 6.78 -1.70
N VAL A 197 -24.78 7.68 -1.78
CA VAL A 197 -24.95 9.06 -1.31
C VAL A 197 -25.95 9.82 -2.18
N SER A 198 -25.89 9.67 -3.51
CA SER A 198 -26.89 10.26 -4.42
C SER A 198 -28.30 9.78 -4.11
N MET A 199 -28.47 8.51 -3.75
CA MET A 199 -29.73 7.94 -3.28
C MET A 199 -30.21 8.61 -1.99
N ILE A 200 -29.35 8.72 -0.98
CA ILE A 200 -29.66 9.31 0.34
C ILE A 200 -30.10 10.78 0.21
N PHE A 201 -29.45 11.56 -0.65
CA PHE A 201 -29.75 12.99 -0.83
C PHE A 201 -30.86 13.28 -1.85
N SER A 202 -31.30 12.28 -2.63
CA SER A 202 -32.43 12.43 -3.57
C SER A 202 -33.79 12.52 -2.87
N SER A 203 -34.77 13.18 -3.50
CA SER A 203 -36.07 13.48 -2.87
C SER A 203 -36.93 12.23 -2.59
N LYS A 204 -37.09 11.32 -3.57
CA LYS A 204 -37.94 10.11 -3.48
C LYS A 204 -37.24 8.79 -3.87
N GLY A 205 -35.90 8.72 -3.80
CA GLY A 205 -35.15 7.54 -4.24
C GLY A 205 -35.20 7.37 -5.76
N SER A 206 -34.05 7.50 -6.42
CA SER A 206 -33.96 7.41 -7.88
C SER A 206 -33.85 5.96 -8.35
N ILE A 207 -34.74 5.54 -9.25
CA ILE A 207 -34.63 4.25 -9.94
C ILE A 207 -33.26 4.13 -10.65
N LEU A 208 -32.81 5.20 -11.30
CA LEU A 208 -31.53 5.24 -12.00
C LEU A 208 -30.37 4.92 -11.04
N TYR A 209 -30.29 5.62 -9.91
CA TYR A 209 -29.19 5.38 -8.95
C TYR A 209 -29.28 4.01 -8.28
N CYS A 210 -30.48 3.44 -8.13
CA CYS A 210 -30.64 2.06 -7.65
C CYS A 210 -30.06 1.05 -8.66
N VAL A 211 -30.37 1.19 -9.94
CA VAL A 211 -29.82 0.31 -10.99
C VAL A 211 -28.30 0.48 -11.07
N LEU A 212 -27.82 1.72 -11.15
CA LEU A 212 -26.39 2.04 -11.19
C LEU A 212 -25.65 1.51 -9.96
N TYR A 213 -26.26 1.55 -8.77
CA TYR A 213 -25.68 1.00 -7.55
C TYR A 213 -25.38 -0.49 -7.68
N TYR A 214 -26.38 -1.30 -8.06
CA TYR A 214 -26.19 -2.74 -8.19
C TYR A 214 -25.25 -3.10 -9.36
N THR A 215 -25.27 -2.34 -10.46
CA THR A 215 -24.26 -2.46 -11.52
C THR A 215 -22.85 -2.19 -10.97
N GLY A 216 -22.68 -1.14 -10.18
CA GLY A 216 -21.42 -0.81 -9.51
C GLY A 216 -20.94 -1.95 -8.59
N VAL A 217 -21.84 -2.55 -7.82
CA VAL A 217 -21.55 -3.71 -6.96
C VAL A 217 -21.03 -4.90 -7.77
N ILE A 218 -21.66 -5.22 -8.91
CA ILE A 218 -21.22 -6.32 -9.79
C ILE A 218 -19.86 -6.01 -10.42
N LEU A 219 -19.63 -4.78 -10.89
CA LEU A 219 -18.33 -4.34 -11.40
C LEU A 219 -17.23 -4.48 -10.35
N PHE A 220 -17.53 -4.11 -9.11
CA PHE A 220 -16.62 -4.22 -7.97
C PHE A 220 -16.29 -5.67 -7.62
N MET A 221 -17.29 -6.55 -7.54
CA MET A 221 -17.07 -8.00 -7.31
C MET A 221 -16.16 -8.61 -8.37
N GLY A 222 -16.40 -8.30 -9.65
CA GLY A 222 -15.65 -8.88 -10.77
C GLY A 222 -14.25 -8.29 -10.97
N SER A 223 -13.89 -7.20 -10.27
CA SER A 223 -12.57 -6.57 -10.40
C SER A 223 -11.46 -7.37 -9.72
N LYS A 224 -11.79 -8.09 -8.63
CA LYS A 224 -10.91 -9.03 -7.92
C LYS A 224 -11.75 -10.04 -7.15
N PHE A 225 -11.32 -11.31 -7.11
CA PHE A 225 -12.03 -12.34 -6.35
C PHE A 225 -12.14 -12.05 -4.85
N ALA A 226 -11.17 -11.33 -4.26
CA ALA A 226 -11.25 -10.88 -2.87
C ALA A 226 -12.44 -9.93 -2.59
N ASN A 227 -13.01 -9.29 -3.62
CA ASN A 227 -14.15 -8.37 -3.50
C ASN A 227 -15.51 -9.08 -3.51
N ILE A 228 -15.58 -10.37 -3.84
CA ILE A 228 -16.83 -11.13 -3.88
C ILE A 228 -17.61 -11.01 -2.55
N PRO A 229 -17.04 -11.37 -1.37
CA PRO A 229 -17.77 -11.24 -0.10
C PRO A 229 -18.11 -9.80 0.25
N LEU A 230 -17.26 -8.84 -0.12
CA LEU A 230 -17.48 -7.41 0.12
C LEU A 230 -18.65 -6.87 -0.71
N GLY A 231 -18.76 -7.32 -1.96
CA GLY A 231 -19.88 -6.99 -2.83
C GLY A 231 -21.20 -7.51 -2.30
N VAL A 232 -21.23 -8.69 -1.66
CA VAL A 232 -22.44 -9.22 -1.04
C VAL A 232 -22.91 -8.30 0.09
N ILE A 233 -21.99 -7.77 0.90
CA ILE A 233 -22.31 -6.80 1.96
C ILE A 233 -22.87 -5.51 1.36
N PHE A 234 -22.27 -4.99 0.29
CA PHE A 234 -22.85 -3.83 -0.42
C PHE A 234 -24.22 -4.15 -1.01
N ALA A 235 -24.43 -5.31 -1.62
CA ALA A 235 -25.73 -5.70 -2.19
C ALA A 235 -26.83 -5.74 -1.10
N LEU A 236 -26.49 -6.29 0.07
CA LEU A 236 -27.38 -6.33 1.24
C LEU A 236 -27.65 -4.93 1.81
N ALA A 237 -26.63 -4.07 1.90
CA ALA A 237 -26.81 -2.67 2.30
C ALA A 237 -27.75 -1.91 1.34
N GLY A 238 -27.70 -2.23 0.05
CA GLY A 238 -28.60 -1.69 -0.98
C GLY A 238 -30.09 -1.89 -0.68
N MET A 239 -30.47 -3.00 -0.03
CA MET A 239 -31.88 -3.26 0.34
C MET A 239 -32.46 -2.18 1.24
N SER A 240 -31.62 -1.47 2.00
CA SER A 240 -32.06 -0.36 2.84
C SER A 240 -32.67 0.79 2.03
N PHE A 241 -32.39 0.91 0.73
CA PHE A 241 -32.99 1.94 -0.13
C PHE A 241 -34.52 1.85 -0.19
N ILE A 242 -35.11 0.68 0.04
CA ILE A 242 -36.57 0.52 0.12
C ILE A 242 -37.20 1.47 1.16
N LEU A 243 -36.46 1.81 2.22
CA LEU A 243 -36.90 2.75 3.24
C LEU A 243 -37.07 4.17 2.70
N LEU A 244 -36.39 4.53 1.60
CA LEU A 244 -36.44 5.86 0.98
C LEU A 244 -37.68 6.06 0.08
N ASN A 245 -38.27 4.97 -0.41
CA ASN A 245 -39.48 5.01 -1.24
C ASN A 245 -40.41 3.82 -0.95
N LYS A 246 -41.05 3.87 0.22
CA LYS A 246 -41.94 2.80 0.68
C LYS A 246 -43.20 2.62 -0.19
N SER A 247 -43.61 3.64 -0.94
CA SER A 247 -44.84 3.61 -1.76
C SER A 247 -44.69 2.92 -3.11
N SER A 248 -43.49 2.92 -3.71
CA SER A 248 -43.30 2.38 -5.07
C SER A 248 -43.04 0.87 -5.05
N SER A 249 -43.96 0.07 -5.60
CA SER A 249 -43.78 -1.37 -5.79
C SER A 249 -42.67 -1.68 -6.79
N LEU A 250 -42.57 -0.92 -7.89
CA LEU A 250 -41.51 -1.03 -8.88
C LEU A 250 -40.13 -0.84 -8.24
N PHE A 251 -39.97 0.20 -7.41
CA PHE A 251 -38.71 0.48 -6.74
C PHE A 251 -38.28 -0.66 -5.81
N LYS A 252 -39.23 -1.25 -5.07
CA LYS A 252 -38.98 -2.45 -4.25
C LYS A 252 -38.56 -3.65 -5.09
N ALA A 253 -39.30 -3.92 -6.16
CA ALA A 253 -39.00 -5.03 -7.07
C ALA A 253 -37.59 -4.89 -7.66
N LEU A 254 -37.20 -3.68 -8.08
CA LEU A 254 -35.86 -3.42 -8.61
C LEU A 254 -34.75 -3.64 -7.58
N ASN A 255 -34.97 -3.31 -6.30
CA ASN A 255 -34.00 -3.62 -5.24
C ASN A 255 -33.85 -5.14 -5.04
N VAL A 256 -34.96 -5.88 -5.01
CA VAL A 256 -34.94 -7.33 -4.89
C VAL A 256 -34.26 -7.98 -6.10
N ILE A 257 -34.60 -7.56 -7.31
CA ILE A 257 -33.96 -8.04 -8.56
C ILE A 257 -32.46 -7.71 -8.54
N GLY A 258 -32.09 -6.49 -8.15
CA GLY A 258 -30.70 -6.07 -8.03
C GLY A 258 -29.91 -6.93 -7.04
N LEU A 259 -30.48 -7.21 -5.86
CA LEU A 259 -29.89 -8.12 -4.87
C LEU A 259 -29.75 -9.53 -5.43
N SER A 260 -30.81 -10.10 -6.00
CA SER A 260 -30.79 -11.44 -6.59
C SER A 260 -29.73 -11.56 -7.68
N LEU A 261 -29.64 -10.58 -8.57
CA LEU A 261 -28.62 -10.55 -9.62
C LEU A 261 -27.21 -10.46 -9.01
N ALA A 262 -26.99 -9.61 -8.01
CA ALA A 262 -25.69 -9.50 -7.34
C ALA A 262 -25.29 -10.83 -6.65
N LEU A 263 -26.23 -11.55 -6.05
CA LEU A 263 -25.97 -12.87 -5.45
C LEU A 263 -25.66 -13.95 -6.50
N VAL A 264 -26.38 -13.95 -7.62
CA VAL A 264 -26.09 -14.85 -8.76
C VAL A 264 -24.70 -14.56 -9.33
N MET A 265 -24.37 -13.28 -9.53
CA MET A 265 -23.04 -12.87 -10.01
C MET A 265 -21.95 -13.21 -9.01
N SER A 266 -22.20 -13.06 -7.71
CA SER A 266 -21.27 -13.49 -6.65
C SER A 266 -20.98 -14.99 -6.74
N MET A 267 -22.00 -15.83 -6.93
CA MET A 267 -21.82 -17.28 -7.10
C MET A 267 -21.07 -17.60 -8.39
N TYR A 268 -21.40 -16.92 -9.50
CA TYR A 268 -20.70 -17.09 -10.77
C TYR A 268 -19.21 -16.75 -10.66
N PHE A 269 -18.86 -15.61 -10.05
CA PHE A 269 -17.46 -15.23 -9.85
C PHE A 269 -16.72 -16.19 -8.92
N PHE A 270 -17.38 -16.69 -7.88
CA PHE A 270 -16.78 -17.64 -6.93
C PHE A 270 -16.44 -18.98 -7.60
N ILE A 271 -17.36 -19.54 -8.40
CA ILE A 271 -17.13 -20.81 -9.11
C ILE A 271 -16.11 -20.64 -10.26
N SER A 272 -15.93 -19.40 -10.74
CA SER A 272 -14.99 -19.08 -11.81
C SER A 272 -13.55 -18.84 -11.32
N VAL A 273 -13.28 -18.96 -10.01
CA VAL A 273 -11.91 -18.82 -9.47
C VAL A 273 -11.04 -19.96 -10.01
N PRO A 274 -9.92 -19.66 -10.71
CA PRO A 274 -9.06 -20.71 -11.25
C PRO A 274 -8.37 -21.53 -10.15
N GLU A 275 -8.30 -22.85 -10.32
CA GLU A 275 -7.67 -23.78 -9.36
C GLU A 275 -6.23 -23.40 -9.01
N TRP A 276 -5.41 -23.06 -10.02
CA TRP A 276 -4.02 -22.63 -9.80
C TRP A 276 -3.92 -21.40 -8.87
N MET A 277 -4.90 -20.50 -8.90
CA MET A 277 -4.90 -19.32 -8.03
C MET A 277 -5.20 -19.71 -6.59
N ASP A 278 -6.14 -20.62 -6.38
CA ASP A 278 -6.42 -21.14 -5.05
C ASP A 278 -5.21 -21.90 -4.48
N GLU A 279 -4.57 -22.77 -5.28
CA GLU A 279 -3.33 -23.46 -4.90
C GLU A 279 -2.25 -22.46 -4.43
N HIS A 280 -1.93 -21.46 -5.27
CA HIS A 280 -0.87 -20.48 -4.95
C HIS A 280 -1.16 -19.72 -3.66
N THR A 281 -2.40 -19.26 -3.48
CA THR A 281 -2.78 -18.47 -2.31
C THR A 281 -2.85 -19.36 -1.06
N THR A 282 -3.31 -20.62 -1.16
CA THR A 282 -3.42 -21.55 -0.03
C THR A 282 -2.05 -21.95 0.49
N TYR A 283 -1.11 -22.20 -0.42
CA TYR A 283 0.29 -22.36 -0.07
C TYR A 283 0.83 -21.17 0.73
N GLN A 284 0.62 -19.96 0.22
CA GLN A 284 1.11 -18.74 0.85
C GLN A 284 0.49 -18.50 2.24
N ALA A 285 -0.81 -18.79 2.41
CA ALA A 285 -1.49 -18.67 3.69
C ALA A 285 -0.91 -19.57 4.80
N VAL A 286 -0.49 -20.79 4.45
CA VAL A 286 0.08 -21.74 5.41
C VAL A 286 1.58 -21.51 5.60
N PHE A 287 2.38 -21.63 4.54
CA PHE A 287 3.85 -21.67 4.64
C PHE A 287 4.49 -20.28 4.77
N PHE A 288 3.88 -19.28 4.14
CA PHE A 288 4.29 -17.88 4.22
C PHE A 288 3.36 -17.01 5.09
N GLY A 289 2.45 -17.65 5.83
CA GLY A 289 1.54 -17.04 6.79
C GLY A 289 1.67 -17.70 8.14
N ILE A 290 0.89 -18.76 8.40
CA ILE A 290 0.84 -19.46 9.70
C ILE A 290 2.23 -19.89 10.17
N LEU A 291 2.98 -20.61 9.33
CA LEU A 291 4.27 -21.17 9.71
C LEU A 291 5.39 -20.13 9.65
N LYS A 292 5.19 -19.01 8.94
CA LYS A 292 6.21 -17.97 8.81
C LYS A 292 6.53 -17.36 10.18
N ASN A 293 7.80 -17.44 10.59
CA ASN A 293 8.26 -17.10 11.95
C ASN A 293 7.50 -17.81 13.08
N SER A 294 6.95 -18.99 12.82
CA SER A 294 6.40 -19.80 13.91
C SER A 294 7.51 -20.32 14.81
N PRO A 295 7.41 -20.13 16.15
CA PRO A 295 8.32 -20.76 17.09
C PRO A 295 8.00 -22.25 17.30
N THR A 296 6.81 -22.69 16.89
CA THR A 296 6.27 -24.05 17.10
C THR A 296 5.66 -24.61 15.80
N PRO A 297 6.41 -24.64 14.67
CA PRO A 297 5.87 -25.02 13.37
C PRO A 297 5.34 -26.46 13.31
N GLU A 298 5.89 -27.39 14.08
CA GLU A 298 5.39 -28.77 14.18
C GLU A 298 4.01 -28.83 14.81
N GLU A 299 3.77 -28.04 15.86
CA GLU A 299 2.48 -27.96 16.55
C GLU A 299 1.43 -27.30 15.65
N ASP A 300 1.82 -26.24 14.93
CA ASP A 300 0.96 -25.55 13.97
C ASP A 300 0.51 -26.49 12.84
N LEU A 301 1.44 -27.28 12.27
CA LEU A 301 1.12 -28.30 11.25
C LEU A 301 0.15 -29.35 11.81
N LYS A 302 0.39 -29.83 13.03
CA LYS A 302 -0.48 -30.81 13.68
C LYS A 302 -1.88 -30.25 13.92
N GLU A 303 -2.01 -28.99 14.34
CA GLU A 303 -3.31 -28.34 14.51
C GLU A 303 -4.07 -28.21 13.19
N LEU A 304 -3.35 -27.91 12.10
CA LEU A 304 -3.90 -27.86 10.74
C LEU A 304 -4.21 -29.26 10.16
N GLY A 305 -3.82 -30.34 10.83
CA GLY A 305 -3.98 -31.71 10.34
C GLY A 305 -3.05 -32.04 9.16
N LEU A 306 -1.94 -31.31 9.02
CA LEU A 306 -0.99 -31.45 7.93
C LEU A 306 0.20 -32.37 8.30
N PRO A 307 0.75 -33.13 7.34
CA PRO A 307 1.91 -33.99 7.58
C PRO A 307 3.16 -33.24 8.07
N SER A 308 3.87 -33.80 9.05
CA SER A 308 5.08 -33.20 9.64
C SER A 308 6.22 -32.99 8.64
N TYR A 309 6.29 -33.76 7.54
CA TYR A 309 7.34 -33.59 6.53
C TYR A 309 7.30 -32.22 5.86
N MET A 310 6.15 -31.53 5.87
CA MET A 310 5.96 -30.22 5.24
C MET A 310 6.66 -29.08 6.00
N ILE A 311 7.18 -29.33 7.20
CA ILE A 311 7.87 -28.34 8.01
C ILE A 311 9.05 -27.68 7.28
N VAL A 312 9.70 -28.42 6.38
CA VAL A 312 10.84 -27.93 5.57
C VAL A 312 10.45 -26.77 4.64
N LEU A 313 9.15 -26.52 4.44
CA LEU A 313 8.59 -25.42 3.66
C LEU A 313 8.30 -24.18 4.51
N GLN A 314 8.57 -24.19 5.82
CA GLN A 314 8.45 -23.00 6.66
C GLN A 314 9.22 -21.82 6.03
N ASN A 315 8.63 -20.61 6.11
CA ASN A 315 9.23 -19.37 5.60
C ASN A 315 9.38 -19.31 4.06
N THR A 316 8.79 -20.26 3.33
CA THR A 316 8.82 -20.26 1.86
C THR A 316 7.53 -19.73 1.24
N ASN A 317 7.63 -19.12 0.06
CA ASN A 317 6.48 -18.71 -0.75
C ASN A 317 6.40 -19.54 -2.05
N TYR A 318 5.24 -19.55 -2.68
CA TYR A 318 4.96 -20.40 -3.84
C TYR A 318 5.89 -20.11 -5.04
N TYR A 319 6.34 -18.86 -5.21
CA TYR A 319 7.12 -18.43 -6.37
C TYR A 319 8.63 -18.57 -6.20
N MET A 320 9.09 -19.07 -5.04
CA MET A 320 10.49 -19.40 -4.83
C MET A 320 10.96 -20.48 -5.82
N GLN A 321 12.24 -20.44 -6.14
CA GLN A 321 12.90 -21.50 -6.89
C GLN A 321 13.61 -22.44 -5.92
N GLY A 322 13.62 -23.75 -6.21
CA GLY A 322 14.37 -24.73 -5.43
C GLY A 322 13.79 -25.03 -4.05
N HIS A 323 12.48 -25.22 -3.93
CA HIS A 323 11.88 -25.74 -2.70
C HIS A 323 12.53 -27.08 -2.30
N LYS A 324 12.73 -27.29 -1.00
CA LYS A 324 13.28 -28.55 -0.44
C LYS A 324 12.38 -29.77 -0.69
N LEU A 325 11.11 -29.52 -1.02
CA LEU A 325 10.11 -30.51 -1.37
C LEU A 325 9.46 -30.09 -2.69
N ASP A 326 9.13 -31.04 -3.56
CA ASP A 326 8.38 -30.76 -4.79
C ASP A 326 6.92 -30.45 -4.48
N ILE A 327 6.60 -29.15 -4.42
CA ILE A 327 5.26 -28.62 -4.14
C ILE A 327 4.27 -28.81 -5.30
N ARG A 328 4.72 -29.35 -6.45
CA ARG A 328 3.88 -29.65 -7.63
C ARG A 328 3.64 -31.14 -7.82
N SER A 329 4.28 -31.99 -7.02
CA SER A 329 4.09 -33.44 -7.02
C SER A 329 2.62 -33.83 -6.76
N PRO A 330 2.09 -34.89 -7.40
CA PRO A 330 0.73 -35.37 -7.15
C PRO A 330 0.48 -35.72 -5.67
N GLU A 331 1.50 -36.26 -4.99
CA GLU A 331 1.47 -36.59 -3.57
C GLU A 331 1.26 -35.34 -2.71
N PHE A 332 2.04 -34.29 -2.95
CA PHE A 332 1.88 -33.03 -2.23
C PHE A 332 0.52 -32.40 -2.51
N LYS A 333 0.03 -32.44 -3.75
CA LYS A 333 -1.29 -31.90 -4.08
C LYS A 333 -2.41 -32.58 -3.29
N ARG A 334 -2.37 -33.91 -3.19
CA ARG A 334 -3.32 -34.69 -2.39
C ARG A 334 -3.20 -34.37 -0.90
N ASP A 335 -1.99 -34.42 -0.37
CA ASP A 335 -1.73 -34.30 1.07
C ASP A 335 -1.94 -32.87 1.59
N PHE A 336 -1.72 -31.84 0.74
CA PHE A 336 -1.86 -30.43 1.10
C PHE A 336 -3.13 -29.81 0.52
N TYR A 337 -3.19 -29.56 -0.80
CA TYR A 337 -4.32 -28.83 -1.41
C TYR A 337 -5.66 -29.57 -1.30
N GLY A 338 -5.65 -30.90 -1.24
CA GLY A 338 -6.85 -31.70 -0.98
C GLY A 338 -7.30 -31.74 0.48
N SER A 339 -6.47 -31.29 1.41
CA SER A 339 -6.68 -31.48 2.87
C SER A 339 -6.87 -30.18 3.65
N ILE A 340 -6.52 -29.02 3.08
CA ILE A 340 -6.62 -27.72 3.75
C ILE A 340 -7.45 -26.73 2.93
N SER A 341 -8.29 -25.95 3.61
CA SER A 341 -9.06 -24.87 3.00
C SER A 341 -8.80 -23.52 3.67
N LYS A 342 -9.26 -22.43 3.04
CA LYS A 342 -9.24 -21.09 3.66
C LYS A 342 -10.03 -21.04 4.98
N PHE A 343 -11.06 -21.88 5.11
CA PHE A 343 -11.84 -21.96 6.33
C PHE A 343 -11.04 -22.57 7.48
N ASP A 344 -10.17 -23.54 7.20
CA ASP A 344 -9.28 -24.14 8.21
C ASP A 344 -8.22 -23.14 8.66
N VAL A 345 -7.66 -22.36 7.73
CA VAL A 345 -6.75 -21.25 8.05
C VAL A 345 -7.44 -20.21 8.94
N LEU A 346 -8.68 -19.82 8.63
CA LEU A 346 -9.48 -18.92 9.49
C LEU A 346 -9.69 -19.55 10.88
N LYS A 347 -10.06 -20.83 10.94
CA LYS A 347 -10.30 -21.55 12.20
C LYS A 347 -9.04 -21.62 13.06
N PHE A 348 -7.87 -21.83 12.46
CA PHE A 348 -6.57 -21.78 13.14
C PHE A 348 -6.35 -20.41 13.80
N TYR A 349 -6.54 -19.32 13.05
CA TYR A 349 -6.36 -17.97 13.60
C TYR A 349 -7.38 -17.60 14.69
N LEU A 350 -8.63 -18.11 14.58
CA LEU A 350 -9.64 -17.91 15.62
C LEU A 350 -9.30 -18.64 16.93
N LYS A 351 -8.64 -19.81 16.84
CA LYS A 351 -8.12 -20.53 18.02
C LYS A 351 -6.84 -19.91 18.58
N ASN A 352 -6.07 -19.24 17.72
CA ASN A 352 -4.78 -18.65 18.03
C ASN A 352 -4.80 -17.11 17.86
N PRO A 353 -5.55 -16.36 18.71
CA PRO A 353 -5.77 -14.92 18.51
C PRO A 353 -4.48 -14.09 18.60
N SER A 354 -3.47 -14.54 19.37
CA SER A 354 -2.15 -13.89 19.40
C SER A 354 -1.43 -13.98 18.05
N ARG A 355 -1.53 -15.13 17.36
CA ARG A 355 -0.98 -15.34 16.01
C ARG A 355 -1.71 -14.46 15.00
N LEU A 356 -3.04 -14.40 15.08
CA LEU A 356 -3.83 -13.50 14.24
C LEU A 356 -3.42 -12.04 14.45
N TRP A 357 -3.32 -11.59 15.71
CA TRP A 357 -2.90 -10.24 16.06
C TRP A 357 -1.55 -9.86 15.42
N GLN A 358 -0.56 -10.75 15.51
CA GLN A 358 0.75 -10.54 14.88
C GLN A 358 0.64 -10.32 13.37
N LYS A 359 -0.15 -11.15 12.67
CA LYS A 359 -0.31 -11.03 11.22
C LYS A 359 -1.09 -9.77 10.82
N LEU A 360 -2.10 -9.37 11.61
CA LEU A 360 -2.82 -8.12 11.37
C LEU A 360 -1.92 -6.89 11.58
N ASP A 361 -1.04 -6.89 12.58
CA ASP A 361 -0.05 -5.82 12.78
C ASP A 361 0.88 -5.68 11.57
N ILE A 362 1.34 -6.81 11.01
CA ILE A 362 2.14 -6.82 9.78
C ILE A 362 1.33 -6.24 8.60
N SER A 363 0.06 -6.64 8.43
CA SER A 363 -0.81 -6.09 7.38
C SER A 363 -1.00 -4.58 7.50
N ILE A 364 -1.21 -4.08 8.71
CA ILE A 364 -1.42 -2.64 8.97
C ILE A 364 -0.13 -1.85 8.69
N LYS A 365 1.04 -2.34 9.09
CA LYS A 365 2.33 -1.72 8.78
C LYS A 365 2.61 -1.60 7.28
N ASN A 366 2.10 -2.54 6.48
CA ASN A 366 2.19 -2.52 5.01
C ASN A 366 1.08 -1.68 4.35
N SER A 367 0.19 -1.06 5.13
CA SER A 367 -0.95 -0.30 4.59
C SER A 367 -0.70 1.19 4.48
N SER A 368 0.44 1.73 4.97
CA SER A 368 0.76 3.17 4.96
C SER A 368 0.85 3.78 3.56
N HIS A 369 1.44 3.05 2.61
CA HIS A 369 1.49 3.45 1.21
C HIS A 369 0.22 3.01 0.48
N ILE A 370 -0.26 3.85 -0.45
CA ILE A 370 -1.42 3.52 -1.28
C ILE A 370 -1.04 2.52 -2.38
N ARG A 371 0.10 2.75 -3.04
CA ARG A 371 0.62 1.88 -4.11
C ARG A 371 1.85 1.11 -3.61
N PRO A 372 2.05 -0.15 -4.05
CA PRO A 372 3.22 -0.94 -3.67
C PRO A 372 4.52 -0.22 -4.02
N VAL A 373 5.44 -0.17 -3.06
CA VAL A 373 6.68 0.59 -3.19
C VAL A 373 7.68 -0.06 -4.15
N TYR A 374 7.50 -1.34 -4.48
CA TYR A 374 8.33 -2.05 -5.45
C TYR A 374 7.91 -1.91 -6.93
N LEU A 375 6.92 -1.06 -7.26
CA LEU A 375 6.46 -0.85 -8.65
C LEU A 375 6.88 0.51 -9.23
N GLY A 376 7.76 0.57 -10.21
CA GLY A 376 8.16 1.82 -10.87
C GLY A 376 7.00 2.52 -11.57
N ASN A 377 7.07 3.86 -11.69
CA ASN A 377 6.03 4.67 -12.31
C ASN A 377 6.36 5.22 -13.70
N TYR A 378 7.63 5.12 -14.11
CA TYR A 378 8.14 5.70 -15.34
C TYR A 378 8.82 4.65 -16.23
N ASP A 379 8.97 5.00 -17.50
CA ASP A 379 9.68 4.20 -18.51
C ASP A 379 11.20 4.28 -18.34
N LEU A 380 11.94 3.68 -19.28
CA LEU A 380 13.41 3.59 -19.28
C LEU A 380 14.15 4.93 -19.40
N ARG A 381 13.44 6.05 -19.60
CA ARG A 381 14.08 7.39 -19.59
C ARG A 381 14.44 7.84 -18.17
N HIS A 382 13.93 7.14 -17.17
CA HIS A 382 14.18 7.37 -15.76
C HIS A 382 14.93 6.18 -15.17
N GLU A 383 15.58 6.38 -14.02
CA GLU A 383 16.11 5.29 -13.22
C GLU A 383 15.00 4.26 -12.92
N ARG A 384 15.38 2.98 -12.85
CA ARG A 384 14.43 1.92 -12.49
C ARG A 384 13.87 2.18 -11.10
N LEU A 385 12.63 1.74 -10.89
CA LEU A 385 11.89 1.92 -9.63
C LEU A 385 11.60 3.40 -9.24
N THR A 386 11.77 4.36 -10.16
CA THR A 386 11.42 5.76 -9.87
C THR A 386 9.92 5.93 -9.64
N LYS A 387 9.56 6.67 -8.58
CA LYS A 387 8.17 6.99 -8.20
C LYS A 387 7.77 8.39 -8.65
N CYS A 388 6.51 8.54 -9.04
CA CYS A 388 5.95 9.87 -9.35
C CYS A 388 5.51 10.58 -8.07
N ASN A 389 6.16 11.70 -7.74
CA ASN A 389 5.78 12.56 -6.60
C ASN A 389 4.87 13.74 -7.01
N LYS A 390 4.55 13.87 -8.30
CA LYS A 390 3.56 14.86 -8.77
C LYS A 390 2.17 14.43 -8.30
N PHE A 391 1.40 15.37 -7.74
CA PHE A 391 0.05 15.10 -7.21
C PHE A 391 0.02 13.98 -6.14
N SER A 392 1.06 13.89 -5.30
CA SER A 392 1.17 12.89 -4.21
C SER A 392 0.89 13.47 -2.81
N ILE A 393 0.21 14.61 -2.71
CA ILE A 393 0.10 15.33 -1.43
C ILE A 393 -0.66 14.49 -0.38
N TRP A 394 -1.73 13.80 -0.78
CA TRP A 394 -2.47 12.94 0.13
C TRP A 394 -1.66 11.71 0.49
N SER A 395 -1.05 11.03 -0.49
CA SER A 395 -0.20 9.86 -0.22
C SER A 395 1.00 10.19 0.69
N SER A 396 1.64 11.34 0.50
CA SER A 396 2.72 11.82 1.39
C SER A 396 2.22 12.22 2.77
N PHE A 397 1.02 12.81 2.89
CA PHE A 397 0.41 13.11 4.19
C PHE A 397 0.02 11.83 4.94
N ARG A 398 -0.42 10.80 4.22
CA ARG A 398 -0.83 9.51 4.78
C ARG A 398 0.31 8.82 5.54
N LEU A 399 1.55 8.95 5.07
CA LEU A 399 2.75 8.44 5.75
C LEU A 399 3.07 9.14 7.09
N LYS A 400 2.44 10.30 7.37
CA LYS A 400 2.58 11.02 8.64
C LYS A 400 1.46 10.69 9.63
N LEU A 401 0.42 9.98 9.19
CA LEU A 401 -0.66 9.53 10.05
C LEU A 401 -0.28 8.18 10.68
N PRO A 402 -0.77 7.85 11.89
CA PRO A 402 -0.50 6.59 12.57
C PRO A 402 -1.29 5.40 11.97
N LEU A 403 -1.35 5.30 10.64
CA LEU A 403 -2.11 4.28 9.90
C LEU A 403 -1.35 2.95 9.80
N ASP A 404 -0.08 2.91 10.18
CA ASP A 404 0.74 1.72 10.43
C ASP A 404 0.60 1.18 11.87
N ASN A 405 -0.17 1.84 12.73
CA ASN A 405 -0.34 1.45 14.13
C ASN A 405 -1.67 0.72 14.35
N ILE A 406 -1.58 -0.56 14.73
CA ILE A 406 -2.77 -1.39 14.98
C ILE A 406 -3.71 -0.83 16.05
N TYR A 407 -3.19 -0.22 17.11
CA TYR A 407 -4.01 0.36 18.18
C TYR A 407 -4.78 1.58 17.69
N PHE A 408 -4.17 2.39 16.83
CA PHE A 408 -4.86 3.52 16.21
C PHE A 408 -6.00 3.05 15.29
N ILE A 409 -5.76 2.04 14.44
CA ILE A 409 -6.78 1.47 13.56
C ILE A 409 -7.96 0.90 14.38
N LEU A 410 -7.69 0.19 15.48
CA LEU A 410 -8.75 -0.34 16.34
C LEU A 410 -9.54 0.77 17.03
N ALA A 411 -8.88 1.79 17.57
CA ALA A 411 -9.54 2.95 18.15
C ALA A 411 -10.40 3.67 17.10
N PHE A 412 -9.91 3.79 15.87
CA PHE A 412 -10.64 4.38 14.75
C PHE A 412 -11.87 3.56 14.37
N PHE A 413 -11.77 2.23 14.30
CA PHE A 413 -12.90 1.33 14.04
C PHE A 413 -13.95 1.38 15.16
N LEU A 414 -13.52 1.44 16.43
CA LEU A 414 -14.42 1.61 17.57
C LEU A 414 -15.13 2.97 17.54
N ALA A 415 -14.44 4.04 17.14
CA ALA A 415 -15.04 5.35 16.96
C ALA A 415 -16.08 5.34 15.83
N ALA A 416 -15.76 4.76 14.67
CA ALA A 416 -16.69 4.61 13.55
C ALA A 416 -17.93 3.77 13.93
N PHE A 417 -17.73 2.67 14.66
CA PHE A 417 -18.83 1.87 15.21
C PHE A 417 -19.70 2.69 16.16
N SER A 418 -19.09 3.44 17.07
CA SER A 418 -19.81 4.29 18.03
C SER A 418 -20.63 5.38 17.32
N ILE A 419 -20.06 6.06 16.31
CA ILE A 419 -20.76 7.04 15.47
C ILE A 419 -21.99 6.41 14.82
N THR A 420 -21.83 5.21 14.26
CA THR A 420 -22.92 4.45 13.62
C THR A 420 -24.07 4.20 14.59
N ILE A 421 -23.76 3.65 15.77
CA ILE A 421 -24.78 3.32 16.79
C ILE A 421 -25.48 4.58 17.30
N LEU A 422 -24.74 5.67 17.52
CA LEU A 422 -25.29 6.95 17.96
C LEU A 422 -26.29 7.51 16.93
N GLU A 423 -25.91 7.56 15.65
CA GLU A 423 -26.78 8.08 14.60
C GLU A 423 -28.01 7.19 14.35
N LEU A 424 -27.83 5.87 14.40
CA LEU A 424 -28.94 4.92 14.29
C LEU A 424 -29.92 5.07 15.45
N THR A 425 -29.43 5.17 16.68
CA THR A 425 -30.26 5.35 17.88
C THR A 425 -31.03 6.67 17.82
N ASN A 426 -30.39 7.75 17.37
CA ASN A 426 -31.04 9.05 17.20
C ASN A 426 -32.14 9.00 16.14
N ALA A 427 -31.90 8.30 15.02
CA ALA A 427 -32.89 8.13 13.95
C ALA A 427 -34.12 7.32 14.42
N LEU A 428 -33.93 6.34 15.32
CA LEU A 428 -35.03 5.53 15.86
C LEU A 428 -35.82 6.22 16.98
N ARG A 429 -35.20 7.12 17.75
CA ARG A 429 -35.84 7.83 18.88
C ARG A 429 -36.71 9.01 18.48
N GLU A 430 -36.40 9.68 17.38
CA GLU A 430 -37.16 10.85 16.90
C GLU A 430 -38.53 10.43 16.34
N LYS A 431 -39.54 10.25 17.20
CA LYS A 431 -40.95 10.05 16.78
C LYS A 431 -41.59 11.40 16.42
N GLY A 432 -42.13 11.53 15.22
CA GLY A 432 -42.90 12.68 14.75
C GLY A 432 -43.39 12.46 13.31
N GLY A 433 -44.31 13.31 12.82
CA GLY A 433 -45.06 13.13 11.57
C GLY A 433 -44.25 12.90 10.28
N GLU A 434 -44.93 12.73 9.13
CA GLU A 434 -44.36 12.25 7.85
C GLU A 434 -43.02 12.89 7.42
N HIS A 435 -42.82 14.19 7.67
CA HIS A 435 -41.55 14.88 7.36
C HIS A 435 -40.36 14.33 8.16
N ASN A 436 -40.57 14.04 9.45
CA ASN A 436 -39.53 13.44 10.31
C ASN A 436 -39.27 11.98 9.94
N GLU A 437 -40.28 11.24 9.47
CA GLU A 437 -40.10 9.86 9.02
C GLU A 437 -39.14 9.77 7.82
N SER A 438 -39.29 10.65 6.82
CA SER A 438 -38.38 10.70 5.66
C SER A 438 -36.94 11.01 6.06
N ILE A 439 -36.74 11.94 6.99
CA ILE A 439 -35.41 12.30 7.52
C ILE A 439 -34.80 11.11 8.27
N ASN A 440 -35.57 10.42 9.10
CA ASN A 440 -35.11 9.27 9.85
C ASN A 440 -34.73 8.11 8.93
N SER A 441 -35.52 7.81 7.90
CA SER A 441 -35.17 6.81 6.90
C SER A 441 -33.83 7.10 6.22
N ARG A 442 -33.54 8.35 5.87
CA ARG A 442 -32.25 8.75 5.28
C ARG A 442 -31.08 8.57 6.26
N LYS A 443 -31.25 8.97 7.52
CA LYS A 443 -30.24 8.75 8.57
C LYS A 443 -29.97 7.26 8.77
N THR A 444 -31.02 6.42 8.80
CA THR A 444 -30.90 4.96 8.93
C THR A 444 -30.14 4.36 7.76
N VAL A 445 -30.48 4.73 6.52
CA VAL A 445 -29.75 4.26 5.32
C VAL A 445 -28.29 4.70 5.38
N ALA A 446 -27.99 5.96 5.70
CA ALA A 446 -26.62 6.44 5.84
C ALA A 446 -25.83 5.67 6.92
N ALA A 447 -26.46 5.38 8.07
CA ALA A 447 -25.84 4.58 9.13
C ALA A 447 -25.57 3.13 8.68
N ILE A 448 -26.49 2.49 7.95
CA ILE A 448 -26.31 1.15 7.38
C ILE A 448 -25.11 1.14 6.41
N PHE A 449 -25.00 2.16 5.55
CA PHE A 449 -23.88 2.27 4.61
C PHE A 449 -22.54 2.52 5.29
N TYR A 450 -22.51 3.35 6.34
CA TYR A 450 -21.30 3.58 7.12
C TYR A 450 -20.90 2.33 7.92
N PHE A 451 -21.87 1.59 8.45
CA PHE A 451 -21.63 0.28 9.05
C PHE A 451 -21.10 -0.74 8.05
N ALA A 452 -21.69 -0.81 6.85
CA ALA A 452 -21.22 -1.68 5.78
C ALA A 452 -19.77 -1.35 5.40
N LEU A 453 -19.42 -0.06 5.31
CA LEU A 453 -18.05 0.40 5.08
C LEU A 453 -17.10 -0.07 6.19
N LEU A 454 -17.50 0.01 7.46
CA LEU A 454 -16.72 -0.50 8.59
C LEU A 454 -16.47 -2.02 8.46
N VAL A 455 -17.53 -2.80 8.24
CA VAL A 455 -17.43 -4.26 8.09
C VAL A 455 -16.55 -4.64 6.90
N ILE A 456 -16.69 -3.94 5.78
CA ILE A 456 -15.88 -4.14 4.58
C ILE A 456 -14.39 -3.85 4.85
N ASN A 457 -14.08 -2.79 5.59
CA ASN A 457 -12.70 -2.50 6.00
C ASN A 457 -12.12 -3.57 6.93
N ILE A 458 -12.90 -4.08 7.89
CA ILE A 458 -12.48 -5.19 8.75
C ILE A 458 -12.18 -6.43 7.91
N ILE A 459 -13.03 -6.78 6.94
CA ILE A 459 -12.80 -7.93 6.07
C ILE A 459 -11.59 -7.70 5.14
N ASN A 460 -11.42 -6.50 4.59
CA ASN A 460 -10.23 -6.16 3.79
C ASN A 460 -8.93 -6.25 4.59
N LEU A 461 -8.99 -6.12 5.91
CA LEU A 461 -7.83 -6.34 6.79
C LEU A 461 -7.58 -7.84 7.05
N LEU A 462 -8.65 -8.64 7.20
CA LEU A 462 -8.55 -10.07 7.52
C LEU A 462 -8.22 -10.96 6.30
N VAL A 463 -8.82 -10.66 5.15
CA VAL A 463 -8.73 -11.51 3.94
C VAL A 463 -7.30 -11.69 3.45
N PRO A 464 -6.44 -10.65 3.37
CA PRO A 464 -5.04 -10.85 2.96
C PRO A 464 -4.30 -11.87 3.84
N VAL A 465 -4.49 -11.83 5.17
CA VAL A 465 -3.87 -12.76 6.12
C VAL A 465 -4.35 -14.20 5.91
N ILE A 466 -5.67 -14.39 5.76
CA ILE A 466 -6.28 -15.71 5.63
C ILE A 466 -6.02 -16.32 4.24
N SER A 467 -6.08 -15.49 3.20
CA SER A 467 -6.02 -15.97 1.82
C SER A 467 -4.59 -16.07 1.31
N ASN A 468 -3.69 -15.14 1.67
CA ASN A 468 -2.37 -15.02 1.04
C ASN A 468 -1.19 -14.96 2.05
N GLY A 469 -1.45 -15.05 3.35
CA GLY A 469 -0.41 -14.93 4.38
C GLY A 469 0.32 -13.59 4.27
N GLU A 470 1.66 -13.63 4.32
CA GLU A 470 2.49 -12.43 4.20
C GLU A 470 2.99 -12.13 2.78
N ALA A 471 2.48 -12.83 1.77
CA ALA A 471 2.93 -12.63 0.42
C ALA A 471 2.21 -11.44 -0.22
N ASP A 472 2.99 -10.51 -0.77
CA ASP A 472 2.51 -9.33 -1.50
C ASP A 472 1.42 -8.53 -0.76
N ILE A 473 1.52 -8.46 0.58
CA ILE A 473 0.50 -7.84 1.44
C ILE A 473 0.19 -6.42 0.99
N ALA A 474 1.19 -5.60 0.68
CA ALA A 474 1.00 -4.19 0.33
C ALA A 474 -0.01 -4.00 -0.81
N LYS A 475 0.05 -4.86 -1.85
CA LYS A 475 -0.91 -4.84 -2.97
C LYS A 475 -2.30 -5.30 -2.53
N HIS A 476 -2.38 -6.32 -1.67
CA HIS A 476 -3.64 -6.84 -1.17
C HIS A 476 -4.35 -5.91 -0.16
N MET A 477 -3.61 -4.98 0.45
CA MET A 477 -4.15 -3.95 1.34
C MET A 477 -4.81 -2.76 0.62
N PHE A 478 -4.73 -2.67 -0.71
CA PHE A 478 -5.28 -1.52 -1.47
C PHE A 478 -6.78 -1.24 -1.20
N GLY A 479 -7.60 -2.29 -1.05
CA GLY A 479 -9.02 -2.16 -0.70
C GLY A 479 -9.23 -1.62 0.72
N PHE A 480 -8.39 -2.05 1.68
CA PHE A 480 -8.38 -1.52 3.05
C PHE A 480 -7.97 -0.04 3.06
N VAL A 481 -6.95 0.34 2.29
CA VAL A 481 -6.49 1.72 2.17
C VAL A 481 -7.60 2.63 1.64
N THR A 482 -8.23 2.24 0.53
CA THR A 482 -9.35 2.98 -0.08
C THR A 482 -10.51 3.17 0.91
N GLY A 483 -10.91 2.08 1.58
CA GLY A 483 -12.00 2.13 2.54
C GLY A 483 -11.68 2.93 3.80
N THR A 484 -10.45 2.90 4.28
CA THR A 484 -9.97 3.65 5.44
C THR A 484 -9.94 5.15 5.13
N ASP A 485 -9.43 5.54 3.97
CA ASP A 485 -9.37 6.94 3.54
C ASP A 485 -10.79 7.52 3.37
N LEU A 486 -11.72 6.75 2.79
CA LEU A 486 -13.14 7.14 2.70
C LEU A 486 -13.77 7.26 4.08
N MET A 487 -13.54 6.28 4.96
CA MET A 487 -14.10 6.30 6.32
C MET A 487 -13.57 7.49 7.12
N LEU A 488 -12.27 7.83 6.98
CA LEU A 488 -11.63 8.96 7.62
C LEU A 488 -12.24 10.29 7.14
N LEU A 489 -12.40 10.45 5.82
CA LEU A 489 -13.08 11.60 5.24
C LEU A 489 -14.50 11.77 5.82
N LEU A 490 -15.28 10.70 5.86
CA LEU A 490 -16.65 10.73 6.37
C LEU A 490 -16.70 11.05 7.87
N SER A 491 -15.80 10.49 8.69
CA SER A 491 -15.70 10.80 10.12
C SER A 491 -15.36 12.28 10.36
N VAL A 492 -14.40 12.83 9.60
CA VAL A 492 -14.00 14.24 9.71
C VAL A 492 -15.15 15.16 9.32
N ILE A 493 -15.83 14.89 8.21
CA ILE A 493 -16.98 15.69 7.76
C ILE A 493 -18.15 15.59 8.73
N TRP A 494 -18.41 14.41 9.29
CA TRP A 494 -19.43 14.24 10.32
C TRP A 494 -19.11 15.08 11.56
N LEU A 495 -17.85 15.06 12.02
CA LEU A 495 -17.39 15.84 13.18
C LEU A 495 -17.56 17.35 12.93
N ILE A 496 -17.14 17.84 11.76
CA ILE A 496 -17.29 19.25 11.38
C ILE A 496 -18.78 19.64 11.35
N CYS A 497 -19.63 18.83 10.71
CA CYS A 497 -21.07 19.08 10.65
C CYS A 497 -21.70 19.16 12.05
N LYS A 498 -21.29 18.28 12.97
CA LYS A 498 -21.76 18.28 14.37
C LYS A 498 -21.28 19.51 15.14
N LEU A 499 -20.02 19.89 14.99
CA LEU A 499 -19.44 21.08 15.62
C LEU A 499 -20.19 22.33 15.19
N VAL A 500 -20.43 22.50 13.89
CA VAL A 500 -21.20 23.63 13.34
C VAL A 500 -22.61 23.66 13.93
N TYR A 501 -23.31 22.51 13.94
CA TYR A 501 -24.65 22.42 14.54
C TYR A 501 -24.66 22.82 16.03
N ILE A 502 -23.69 22.37 16.82
CA ILE A 502 -23.58 22.70 18.24
C ILE A 502 -23.32 24.18 18.46
N LEU A 503 -22.40 24.78 17.70
CA LEU A 503 -22.07 26.21 17.80
C LEU A 503 -23.30 27.09 17.52
N PHE A 504 -24.11 26.73 16.51
CA PHE A 504 -25.36 27.43 16.25
C PHE A 504 -26.37 27.26 17.40
N LYS A 505 -26.52 26.05 17.94
CA LYS A 505 -27.47 25.78 19.05
C LYS A 505 -27.07 26.44 20.37
N LEU A 506 -25.77 26.55 20.65
CA LEU A 506 -25.22 27.28 21.80
C LEU A 506 -25.52 28.78 21.72
N LYS A 507 -25.55 29.34 20.50
CA LYS A 507 -25.96 30.73 20.27
C LYS A 507 -27.46 30.95 20.54
N GLU A 508 -28.29 29.90 20.41
CA GLU A 508 -29.75 29.96 20.61
C GLU A 508 -30.22 29.56 22.03
N THR A 509 -29.46 28.76 22.81
CA THR A 509 -29.97 28.17 24.07
C THR A 509 -28.99 28.27 25.24
N ASN A 510 -29.34 29.04 26.27
CA ASN A 510 -28.47 29.35 27.41
C ASN A 510 -28.36 28.23 28.48
N ARG A 511 -28.96 27.03 28.30
CA ARG A 511 -28.99 26.02 29.40
C ARG A 511 -28.93 24.52 29.04
N SER A 512 -28.86 24.11 27.77
CA SER A 512 -28.81 22.67 27.41
C SER A 512 -27.46 22.20 26.83
N GLY A 513 -26.45 23.07 26.79
CA GLY A 513 -25.12 22.78 26.22
C GLY A 513 -24.24 21.85 27.05
N LYS A 514 -24.53 21.62 28.34
CA LYS A 514 -23.59 21.00 29.28
C LYS A 514 -23.28 19.51 29.00
N ILE A 515 -24.27 18.69 28.66
CA ILE A 515 -24.06 17.24 28.49
C ILE A 515 -23.33 16.94 27.17
N ILE A 516 -23.72 17.60 26.09
CA ILE A 516 -23.10 17.43 24.76
C ILE A 516 -21.70 18.07 24.72
N SER A 517 -21.50 19.20 25.42
CA SER A 517 -20.19 19.83 25.62
C SER A 517 -19.24 18.88 26.35
N ASN A 518 -19.69 18.15 27.36
CA ASN A 518 -18.81 17.26 28.14
C ASN A 518 -18.37 16.02 27.34
N THR A 519 -19.24 15.46 26.49
CA THR A 519 -18.87 14.33 25.62
C THR A 519 -17.91 14.77 24.50
N LEU A 520 -18.09 15.96 23.92
CA LEU A 520 -17.18 16.49 22.91
C LEU A 520 -15.85 16.94 23.52
N LEU A 521 -15.88 17.55 24.70
CA LEU A 521 -14.67 17.91 25.45
C LEU A 521 -13.88 16.64 25.79
N PHE A 522 -14.54 15.55 26.17
CA PHE A 522 -13.89 14.26 26.36
C PHE A 522 -13.25 13.72 25.07
N LEU A 523 -13.92 13.82 23.92
CA LEU A 523 -13.38 13.39 22.62
C LEU A 523 -12.20 14.27 22.15
N CYS A 524 -12.29 15.58 22.34
CA CYS A 524 -11.21 16.52 22.04
C CYS A 524 -10.03 16.32 22.99
N ILE A 525 -10.26 16.10 24.29
CA ILE A 525 -9.22 15.81 25.28
C ILE A 525 -8.55 14.48 24.98
N SER A 526 -9.29 13.45 24.56
CA SER A 526 -8.70 12.16 24.19
C SER A 526 -7.90 12.25 22.88
N LEU A 527 -8.39 12.97 21.86
CA LEU A 527 -7.63 13.25 20.63
C LEU A 527 -6.37 14.09 20.89
N SER A 528 -6.46 15.10 21.76
CA SER A 528 -5.30 15.94 22.13
C SER A 528 -4.35 15.23 23.11
N ALA A 529 -4.82 14.32 23.96
CA ALA A 529 -3.98 13.44 24.78
C ALA A 529 -3.20 12.43 23.91
N VAL A 530 -3.81 11.89 22.86
CA VAL A 530 -3.12 11.05 21.85
C VAL A 530 -2.08 11.89 21.10
N PHE A 531 -2.40 13.14 20.73
CA PHE A 531 -1.44 14.06 20.11
C PHE A 531 -0.30 14.48 21.06
N LEU A 532 -0.60 14.63 22.36
CA LEU A 532 0.38 14.89 23.42
C LEU A 532 1.27 13.67 23.69
N LEU A 533 0.75 12.45 23.63
CA LEU A 533 1.52 11.21 23.72
C LEU A 533 2.49 11.06 22.55
N ILE A 534 2.12 11.52 21.35
CA ILE A 534 3.00 11.55 20.17
C ILE A 534 4.09 12.63 20.28
N THR A 535 3.83 13.73 21.00
CA THR A 535 4.75 14.88 21.10
C THR A 535 5.59 14.90 22.38
N TYR A 536 5.31 14.04 23.36
CA TYR A 536 6.01 14.01 24.65
C TYR A 536 7.17 13.00 24.67
N SER A 537 8.18 13.22 23.84
CA SER A 537 9.51 12.63 24.07
C SER A 537 10.57 13.46 23.38
N ASN A 538 11.13 14.45 24.07
CA ASN A 538 12.47 14.98 23.79
C ASN A 538 12.92 15.92 24.93
N LYS A 539 13.35 15.32 26.05
CA LYS A 539 14.27 16.02 26.97
C LYS A 539 15.71 15.66 26.55
N PRO A 540 16.65 16.62 26.47
CA PRO A 540 18.04 16.34 26.16
C PRO A 540 18.66 15.49 27.27
N LYS A 541 19.07 14.26 26.94
CA LYS A 541 19.85 13.39 27.83
C LYS A 541 21.31 13.84 27.81
N ARG A 542 21.91 14.02 29.00
CA ARG A 542 23.37 14.09 29.15
C ARG A 542 23.90 12.66 29.26
N TYR A 543 24.96 12.34 28.54
CA TYR A 543 25.57 11.01 28.56
C TYR A 543 26.77 11.00 29.50
N LYS A 544 26.94 9.91 30.27
CA LYS A 544 28.09 9.71 31.19
C LYS A 544 29.07 8.66 30.67
N SER A 545 28.74 7.99 29.57
CA SER A 545 29.52 6.93 28.93
C SER A 545 29.18 6.90 27.44
N LEU A 546 29.92 6.10 26.67
CA LEU A 546 29.62 5.75 25.27
C LEU A 546 28.37 4.84 25.19
N ALA A 547 27.24 5.35 25.68
CA ALA A 547 25.94 4.68 25.67
C ALA A 547 25.16 5.06 24.42
N TYR A 548 24.16 4.24 24.08
CA TYR A 548 23.25 4.46 22.95
C TYR A 548 22.75 5.92 22.85
N GLY A 549 22.94 6.53 21.68
CA GLY A 549 22.55 7.90 21.36
C GLY A 549 23.57 8.97 21.73
N ALA A 550 24.66 8.64 22.42
CA ALA A 550 25.76 9.56 22.67
C ALA A 550 26.46 9.94 21.35
N TYR A 551 26.88 11.20 21.25
CA TYR A 551 27.64 11.71 20.11
C TYR A 551 29.14 11.61 20.36
N VAL A 552 29.90 11.20 19.34
CA VAL A 552 31.35 11.06 19.35
C VAL A 552 31.94 11.83 18.17
N SER A 553 32.97 12.64 18.38
CA SER A 553 33.77 13.25 17.33
C SER A 553 35.03 12.41 17.15
N PHE A 554 35.19 11.82 15.97
CA PHE A 554 36.24 10.83 15.69
C PHE A 554 36.57 10.83 14.20
N GLY A 555 37.84 11.03 13.84
CA GLY A 555 38.26 11.14 12.45
C GLY A 555 37.89 12.46 11.77
N GLU A 556 38.50 12.67 10.62
CA GLU A 556 38.33 13.82 9.74
C GLU A 556 38.19 13.33 8.30
N TYR A 557 37.42 14.03 7.47
CA TYR A 557 37.35 13.78 6.03
C TYR A 557 37.13 15.11 5.31
N ASN A 558 37.93 15.41 4.27
CA ASN A 558 37.84 16.66 3.50
C ASN A 558 37.88 17.93 4.39
N GLY A 559 38.73 17.94 5.41
CA GLY A 559 38.88 19.08 6.32
C GLY A 559 37.74 19.24 7.34
N ARG A 560 36.83 18.26 7.45
CA ARG A 560 35.68 18.30 8.37
C ARG A 560 35.77 17.16 9.38
N LYS A 561 35.75 17.51 10.67
CA LYS A 561 35.63 16.52 11.75
C LYS A 561 34.31 15.77 11.64
N LEU A 562 34.41 14.46 11.69
CA LEU A 562 33.24 13.60 11.61
C LEU A 562 32.54 13.48 12.96
N LEU A 563 31.23 13.43 12.89
CA LEU A 563 30.35 13.28 14.04
C LEU A 563 29.61 11.95 13.92
N TRP A 564 29.66 11.16 14.99
CA TRP A 564 29.11 9.82 15.05
C TRP A 564 28.11 9.70 16.19
N ARG A 565 27.19 8.76 16.08
CA ARG A 565 26.30 8.33 17.15
C ARG A 565 26.63 6.91 17.56
N VAL A 566 26.70 6.67 18.86
CA VAL A 566 26.76 5.31 19.40
C VAL A 566 25.39 4.66 19.21
N ILE A 567 25.34 3.54 18.49
CA ILE A 567 24.07 2.83 18.21
C ILE A 567 24.01 1.43 18.79
N ASN A 568 25.16 0.84 19.14
CA ASN A 568 25.20 -0.40 19.91
C ASN A 568 26.54 -0.56 20.64
N THR A 569 26.59 -1.44 21.63
CA THR A 569 27.84 -1.94 22.21
C THR A 569 27.69 -3.43 22.44
N ASP A 570 28.55 -4.22 21.81
CA ASP A 570 28.51 -5.68 21.81
C ASP A 570 29.94 -6.26 21.86
N GLU A 571 30.07 -7.57 21.62
CA GLU A 571 31.35 -8.28 21.61
C GLU A 571 32.33 -7.77 20.52
N ASN A 572 31.82 -7.18 19.44
CA ASN A 572 32.63 -6.57 18.38
C ASN A 572 33.09 -5.15 18.71
N GLY A 573 32.59 -4.56 19.81
CA GLY A 573 33.00 -3.25 20.30
C GLY A 573 31.86 -2.25 20.40
N ILE A 574 32.20 -0.97 20.25
CA ILE A 574 31.24 0.14 20.30
C ILE A 574 30.89 0.51 18.86
N LEU A 575 29.67 0.18 18.42
CA LEU A 575 29.19 0.47 17.08
C LEU A 575 28.81 1.94 16.95
N LEU A 576 29.52 2.62 16.06
CA LEU A 576 29.29 4.01 15.69
C LEU A 576 28.65 4.09 14.30
N LEU A 577 27.71 5.02 14.15
CA LEU A 577 27.10 5.40 12.88
C LEU A 577 27.33 6.89 12.63
N SER A 578 27.73 7.29 11.43
CA SER A 578 27.87 8.70 11.10
C SER A 578 26.54 9.45 11.30
N ASP A 579 26.59 10.66 11.88
CA ASP A 579 25.41 11.48 12.14
C ASP A 579 24.78 11.97 10.83
N GLU A 580 25.58 12.21 9.80
CA GLU A 580 25.17 12.71 8.48
C GLU A 580 25.90 11.94 7.38
N ALA A 581 25.47 12.09 6.12
CA ALA A 581 26.17 11.50 4.99
C ALA A 581 27.55 12.15 4.84
N VAL A 582 28.59 11.33 4.69
CA VAL A 582 29.97 11.81 4.51
C VAL A 582 30.24 12.21 3.06
N ASP A 583 29.48 11.64 2.12
CA ASP A 583 29.53 11.89 0.69
C ASP A 583 28.25 11.35 0.00
N PHE A 584 28.05 11.69 -1.27
CA PHE A 584 27.00 11.12 -2.14
C PHE A 584 27.67 10.41 -3.31
N ARG A 585 27.56 9.08 -3.38
CA ARG A 585 28.31 8.26 -4.33
C ARG A 585 27.52 7.01 -4.70
N ALA A 586 27.80 6.49 -5.89
CA ALA A 586 27.35 5.17 -6.31
C ALA A 586 27.86 4.10 -5.35
N PHE A 587 27.04 3.07 -5.14
CA PHE A 587 27.49 1.85 -4.49
C PHE A 587 28.61 1.22 -5.33
N ASP A 588 28.34 1.01 -6.61
CA ASP A 588 29.33 0.49 -7.55
C ASP A 588 29.33 1.25 -8.88
N SER A 589 30.41 2.00 -9.13
CA SER A 589 30.60 2.79 -10.35
C SER A 589 31.63 2.20 -11.32
N GLU A 590 32.32 1.12 -10.94
CA GLU A 590 33.31 0.48 -11.81
C GLU A 590 32.62 -0.32 -12.93
N PRO A 591 33.13 -0.33 -14.17
CA PRO A 591 32.65 -1.24 -15.20
C PRO A 591 32.77 -2.69 -14.73
N ARG A 592 31.70 -3.47 -14.88
CA ARG A 592 31.64 -4.88 -14.46
C ARG A 592 31.33 -5.79 -15.62
N ASP A 593 32.04 -6.91 -15.66
CA ASP A 593 31.64 -8.07 -16.46
C ASP A 593 30.54 -8.87 -15.74
N GLY A 594 29.77 -9.67 -16.47
CA GLY A 594 28.73 -10.52 -15.91
C GLY A 594 27.41 -10.44 -16.68
N ASP A 595 26.29 -10.53 -15.97
CA ASP A 595 24.98 -10.45 -16.59
C ASP A 595 24.63 -9.01 -17.03
N LYS A 596 23.61 -8.90 -17.90
CA LYS A 596 23.19 -7.62 -18.49
C LYS A 596 22.90 -6.52 -17.46
N ASN A 597 22.40 -6.86 -16.27
CA ASN A 597 22.14 -5.84 -15.25
C ASN A 597 23.42 -5.26 -14.68
N ARG A 598 24.44 -6.08 -14.37
CA ARG A 598 25.72 -5.61 -13.82
C ARG A 598 26.44 -4.66 -14.78
N MET A 599 26.46 -5.04 -16.06
CA MET A 599 27.10 -4.25 -17.11
C MET A 599 26.44 -2.88 -17.29
N LYS A 600 25.12 -2.79 -17.08
CA LYS A 600 24.33 -1.57 -17.33
C LYS A 600 24.13 -0.70 -16.09
N TYR A 601 23.98 -1.32 -14.92
CA TYR A 601 23.46 -0.69 -13.69
C TYR A 601 24.41 -0.82 -12.47
N GLY A 602 25.61 -1.33 -12.65
CA GLY A 602 26.57 -1.61 -11.57
C GLY A 602 26.31 -2.93 -10.85
N SER A 603 27.24 -3.38 -10.01
CA SER A 603 27.08 -4.64 -9.24
C SER A 603 26.66 -4.38 -7.80
N ASN A 604 25.72 -5.19 -7.30
CA ASN A 604 25.41 -5.22 -5.88
C ASN A 604 26.37 -6.07 -5.04
N TYR A 605 27.42 -6.64 -5.62
CA TYR A 605 28.34 -7.54 -4.91
C TYR A 605 29.34 -6.75 -4.04
N TRP A 606 29.04 -6.61 -2.74
CA TRP A 606 29.84 -5.84 -1.77
C TRP A 606 31.35 -6.15 -1.72
N PRO A 607 31.83 -7.40 -1.81
CA PRO A 607 33.26 -7.68 -1.64
C PRO A 607 34.15 -6.98 -2.66
N GLU A 608 33.66 -6.81 -3.90
CA GLU A 608 34.38 -6.16 -4.99
C GLU A 608 33.95 -4.70 -5.21
N CYS A 609 32.93 -4.22 -4.48
CA CYS A 609 32.27 -2.93 -4.61
C CYS A 609 33.24 -1.74 -4.51
N SER A 610 33.12 -0.79 -5.44
CA SER A 610 33.96 0.42 -5.46
C SER A 610 33.78 1.30 -4.21
N LEU A 611 32.57 1.38 -3.65
CA LEU A 611 32.31 2.13 -2.42
C LEU A 611 33.02 1.51 -1.21
N ARG A 612 33.02 0.18 -1.09
CA ARG A 612 33.75 -0.55 -0.04
C ARG A 612 35.26 -0.29 -0.10
N LYS A 613 35.83 -0.33 -1.31
CA LYS A 613 37.26 0.00 -1.54
C LYS A 613 37.59 1.43 -1.08
N TRP A 614 36.71 2.39 -1.39
CA TRP A 614 36.87 3.78 -0.96
C TRP A 614 36.76 3.95 0.57
N LEU A 615 35.76 3.33 1.21
CA LEU A 615 35.55 3.38 2.67
C LEU A 615 36.76 2.83 3.45
N ASN A 616 37.39 1.77 2.96
CA ASN A 616 38.53 1.13 3.61
C ASN A 616 39.89 1.59 3.05
N GLY A 617 39.90 2.61 2.19
CA GLY A 617 41.08 3.18 1.56
C GLY A 617 41.11 4.70 1.72
N GLU A 618 40.72 5.43 0.67
CA GLU A 618 40.76 6.90 0.62
C GLU A 618 40.06 7.57 1.81
N PHE A 619 38.90 7.08 2.23
CA PHE A 619 38.14 7.67 3.34
C PHE A 619 38.91 7.69 4.67
N LEU A 620 39.75 6.67 4.91
CA LEU A 620 40.54 6.56 6.15
C LEU A 620 41.87 7.31 6.09
N LYS A 621 42.25 7.93 4.96
CA LYS A 621 43.55 8.61 4.81
C LYS A 621 43.71 9.82 5.73
N ASP A 622 42.60 10.51 5.99
CA ASP A 622 42.58 11.72 6.83
C ASP A 622 42.49 11.39 8.34
N PHE A 623 42.37 10.10 8.71
CA PHE A 623 42.36 9.66 10.10
C PHE A 623 43.79 9.52 10.63
N SER A 624 44.01 9.91 11.88
CA SER A 624 45.33 9.73 12.51
C SER A 624 45.64 8.24 12.75
N ALA A 625 46.93 7.93 12.91
CA ALA A 625 47.39 6.57 13.25
C ALA A 625 46.80 6.07 14.59
N ALA A 626 46.59 6.97 15.55
CA ALA A 626 45.96 6.65 16.82
C ALA A 626 44.47 6.30 16.62
N GLU A 627 43.73 7.11 15.86
CA GLU A 627 42.33 6.85 15.55
C GLU A 627 42.15 5.54 14.77
N THR A 628 42.90 5.34 13.69
CA THR A 628 42.84 4.08 12.92
C THR A 628 43.24 2.86 13.75
N GLY A 629 44.09 3.04 14.77
CA GLY A 629 44.43 2.02 15.75
C GLY A 629 43.30 1.66 16.73
N LEU A 630 42.31 2.54 16.91
CA LEU A 630 41.12 2.30 17.75
C LEU A 630 39.98 1.61 17.01
N ILE A 631 40.03 1.56 15.68
CA ILE A 631 39.00 0.92 14.85
C ILE A 631 39.23 -0.61 14.85
N ASN A 632 38.18 -1.37 15.07
CA ASN A 632 38.20 -2.82 14.94
C ASN A 632 38.16 -3.25 13.47
N ASN A 633 38.85 -4.35 13.18
CA ASN A 633 38.69 -5.03 11.90
C ASN A 633 37.52 -6.00 12.03
N TYR A 634 36.32 -5.55 11.64
CA TYR A 634 35.07 -6.26 11.85
C TYR A 634 34.90 -7.36 10.80
N LYS A 635 34.63 -8.60 11.26
CA LYS A 635 34.29 -9.73 10.40
C LYS A 635 32.81 -9.62 9.99
N ASN A 636 32.59 -8.86 8.93
CA ASN A 636 31.29 -8.47 8.43
C ASN A 636 30.59 -9.60 7.66
N LYS A 637 29.29 -9.80 7.91
CA LYS A 637 28.45 -10.81 7.24
C LYS A 637 27.72 -10.16 6.08
N VAL A 638 28.10 -10.53 4.86
CA VAL A 638 27.58 -9.95 3.63
C VAL A 638 26.58 -10.90 2.99
N LEU A 639 25.36 -10.43 2.74
CA LEU A 639 24.34 -11.23 2.06
C LEU A 639 24.55 -11.26 0.54
N LEU A 640 24.19 -12.39 -0.08
CA LEU A 640 24.40 -12.65 -1.49
C LEU A 640 23.10 -12.66 -2.29
N SER A 641 23.21 -12.22 -3.55
CA SER A 641 22.13 -12.34 -4.53
C SER A 641 22.06 -13.76 -5.10
N VAL A 642 20.97 -14.10 -5.79
CA VAL A 642 20.86 -15.38 -6.49
C VAL A 642 21.92 -15.57 -7.58
N TYR A 643 22.55 -14.48 -8.02
CA TYR A 643 23.59 -14.46 -9.05
C TYR A 643 25.00 -14.73 -8.50
N ASP A 644 25.17 -14.74 -7.18
CA ASP A 644 26.47 -15.01 -6.52
C ASP A 644 26.42 -16.27 -5.66
N LYS A 645 25.44 -17.16 -5.87
CA LYS A 645 25.24 -18.38 -5.08
C LYS A 645 26.45 -19.31 -5.05
N GLU A 646 27.28 -19.28 -6.08
CA GLU A 646 28.51 -20.08 -6.15
C GLU A 646 29.59 -19.62 -5.16
N LYS A 647 29.47 -18.40 -4.62
CA LYS A 647 30.42 -17.77 -3.68
C LYS A 647 29.98 -17.88 -2.22
N VAL A 648 28.95 -18.67 -1.93
CA VAL A 648 28.36 -18.84 -0.60
C VAL A 648 29.32 -19.55 0.35
N GLU A 649 29.52 -18.99 1.53
CA GLU A 649 30.21 -19.65 2.65
C GLU A 649 29.22 -20.23 3.66
N GLY A 650 28.00 -19.69 3.74
CA GLY A 650 26.95 -20.17 4.64
C GLY A 650 25.55 -19.65 4.32
N GLY A 651 24.55 -20.19 5.02
CA GLY A 651 23.13 -19.91 4.78
C GLY A 651 22.45 -20.95 3.91
N ASN A 652 21.12 -20.98 3.96
CA ASN A 652 20.30 -22.01 3.33
C ASN A 652 19.18 -21.43 2.45
N ASN A 653 18.94 -20.11 2.50
CA ASN A 653 17.79 -19.47 1.89
C ASN A 653 18.14 -18.16 1.19
N ASP A 654 17.30 -17.78 0.22
CA ASP A 654 17.33 -16.45 -0.38
C ASP A 654 16.77 -15.39 0.59
N PHE A 655 17.30 -14.16 0.54
CA PHE A 655 16.91 -13.10 1.47
C PHE A 655 15.79 -12.20 0.93
N PHE A 656 14.54 -12.51 1.30
CA PHE A 656 13.37 -11.76 0.83
C PHE A 656 13.40 -10.28 1.19
N TRP A 657 12.82 -9.48 0.30
CA TRP A 657 12.71 -8.05 0.49
C TRP A 657 11.40 -7.69 1.20
N MET A 658 11.50 -6.78 2.17
CA MET A 658 10.39 -6.09 2.80
C MET A 658 10.76 -4.63 3.00
N HIS A 659 9.79 -3.73 2.77
CA HIS A 659 10.02 -2.29 2.85
C HIS A 659 9.85 -1.71 4.24
N VAL A 660 9.08 -2.37 5.11
CA VAL A 660 8.82 -1.88 6.48
C VAL A 660 10.07 -2.10 7.33
N PRO A 661 10.71 -1.05 7.89
CA PRO A 661 11.98 -1.18 8.62
C PRO A 661 11.94 -2.17 9.78
N SER A 662 10.88 -2.17 10.59
CA SER A 662 10.73 -3.09 11.72
C SER A 662 10.58 -4.57 11.32
N LEU A 663 10.37 -4.85 10.04
CA LEU A 663 10.17 -6.21 9.50
C LEU A 663 11.32 -6.62 8.56
N ALA A 664 12.16 -5.69 8.11
CA ALA A 664 13.03 -5.86 6.95
C ALA A 664 14.17 -6.87 7.12
N ALA A 665 14.50 -7.24 8.36
CA ALA A 665 15.54 -8.22 8.70
C ALA A 665 15.08 -9.70 8.68
N PHE A 666 13.80 -9.97 8.38
CA PHE A 666 13.27 -11.33 8.35
C PHE A 666 14.08 -12.26 7.42
N GLY A 667 14.58 -13.37 7.97
CA GLY A 667 15.36 -14.36 7.23
C GLY A 667 16.85 -14.01 7.05
N PHE A 668 17.34 -12.94 7.69
CA PHE A 668 18.74 -12.50 7.56
C PHE A 668 19.74 -13.55 8.04
N ASP A 669 19.42 -14.26 9.13
CA ASP A 669 20.35 -15.22 9.72
C ASP A 669 20.55 -16.45 8.82
N ASP A 670 19.48 -16.94 8.19
CA ASP A 670 19.51 -18.09 7.28
C ASP A 670 19.86 -17.73 5.83
N ALA A 671 20.01 -16.45 5.53
CA ALA A 671 20.31 -15.98 4.18
C ALA A 671 21.68 -16.43 3.70
N TYR A 672 21.78 -16.74 2.41
CA TYR A 672 23.06 -16.98 1.73
C TYR A 672 24.02 -15.80 1.93
N HIS A 673 25.21 -16.10 2.43
CA HIS A 673 26.20 -15.09 2.82
C HIS A 673 27.64 -15.58 2.68
N LEU A 674 28.55 -14.62 2.81
CA LEU A 674 29.99 -14.81 3.02
C LEU A 674 30.50 -13.79 4.05
N TYR A 675 31.77 -13.93 4.45
CA TYR A 675 32.40 -12.97 5.35
C TYR A 675 33.48 -12.13 4.67
N VAL A 676 33.51 -10.84 4.99
CA VAL A 676 34.63 -9.93 4.65
C VAL A 676 35.12 -9.22 5.90
N ASN A 677 36.36 -8.74 5.88
CA ASN A 677 36.88 -7.92 6.96
C ASN A 677 36.83 -6.44 6.55
N ASP A 678 36.13 -5.63 7.32
CA ASP A 678 35.95 -4.20 7.09
C ASP A 678 36.31 -3.40 8.35
N LYS A 679 37.06 -2.31 8.19
CA LYS A 679 37.24 -1.30 9.25
C LYS A 679 36.07 -0.33 9.26
N VAL A 680 35.61 0.05 8.07
CA VAL A 680 34.46 0.93 7.86
C VAL A 680 33.54 0.28 6.85
N PHE A 681 32.25 0.22 7.16
CA PHE A 681 31.23 -0.45 6.37
C PHE A 681 29.93 0.38 6.34
N LEU A 682 28.88 -0.12 5.70
CA LEU A 682 27.53 0.43 5.79
C LEU A 682 26.69 -0.49 6.64
N LEU A 683 25.73 0.03 7.41
CA LEU A 683 24.88 -0.87 8.19
C LEU A 683 24.19 -1.90 7.29
N ASP A 684 24.18 -3.13 7.78
CA ASP A 684 23.29 -4.14 7.23
C ASP A 684 21.85 -3.89 7.73
N ILE A 685 20.90 -4.57 7.08
CA ILE A 685 19.48 -4.41 7.38
C ILE A 685 19.09 -4.90 8.79
N LYS A 686 19.83 -5.87 9.36
CA LYS A 686 19.57 -6.40 10.71
C LYS A 686 20.03 -5.40 11.75
N GLN A 687 21.23 -4.83 11.61
CA GLN A 687 21.72 -3.74 12.46
C GLN A 687 20.79 -2.51 12.40
N LEU A 688 20.33 -2.13 11.21
CA LEU A 688 19.34 -1.06 11.06
C LEU A 688 18.05 -1.39 11.85
N THR A 689 17.51 -2.59 11.64
CA THR A 689 16.24 -3.03 12.24
C THR A 689 16.33 -3.10 13.77
N GLU A 690 17.39 -3.69 14.31
CA GLU A 690 17.55 -3.90 15.75
C GLU A 690 17.91 -2.62 16.52
N TYR A 691 18.73 -1.75 15.92
CA TYR A 691 19.34 -0.64 16.66
C TYR A 691 18.69 0.71 16.37
N LEU A 692 17.97 0.87 15.27
CA LEU A 692 17.41 2.16 14.86
C LEU A 692 15.88 2.19 14.78
N SER A 693 15.23 1.13 14.27
CA SER A 693 13.80 1.17 13.90
C SER A 693 12.85 1.58 15.02
N ASP A 694 13.14 1.20 16.26
CA ASP A 694 12.26 1.42 17.41
C ASP A 694 12.87 2.35 18.48
N ARG A 695 14.07 2.91 18.28
CA ARG A 695 14.93 3.44 19.37
C ARG A 695 15.27 4.95 19.34
N ALA A 696 14.36 5.80 18.86
CA ALA A 696 14.47 7.27 18.92
C ALA A 696 15.63 7.93 18.12
N ALA A 697 16.56 7.17 17.53
CA ALA A 697 17.43 7.67 16.48
C ALA A 697 16.63 7.76 15.16
N ALA A 698 16.62 8.91 14.51
CA ALA A 698 15.91 9.09 13.26
C ALA A 698 16.59 8.29 12.14
N ILE A 699 16.00 7.16 11.77
CA ILE A 699 16.29 6.46 10.50
C ILE A 699 16.06 7.40 9.33
N LYS A 700 15.01 8.22 9.43
CA LYS A 700 14.58 9.17 8.41
C LYS A 700 15.56 10.32 8.24
N ARG A 701 15.91 10.63 6.99
CA ARG A 701 16.79 11.73 6.56
C ARG A 701 16.12 12.49 5.42
N ASP A 702 16.64 13.67 5.10
CA ASP A 702 16.20 14.48 3.95
C ASP A 702 16.81 14.01 2.61
N TYR A 703 17.42 12.81 2.61
CA TYR A 703 18.01 12.15 1.45
C TYR A 703 17.99 10.62 1.68
N SER A 704 17.95 9.85 0.59
CA SER A 704 18.12 8.40 0.67
C SER A 704 19.58 8.04 0.98
N TYR A 705 19.81 6.92 1.67
CA TYR A 705 21.17 6.42 1.93
C TYR A 705 21.29 4.91 1.77
N TRP A 706 22.50 4.47 1.40
CA TRP A 706 22.81 3.07 1.16
C TRP A 706 22.78 2.25 2.44
N LEU A 707 22.27 1.03 2.32
CA LEU A 707 22.62 -0.08 3.19
C LEU A 707 23.61 -0.99 2.47
N GLU A 708 24.36 -1.78 3.22
CA GLU A 708 25.21 -2.82 2.61
C GLU A 708 24.37 -3.91 1.94
N THR A 709 23.17 -4.16 2.48
CA THR A 709 22.38 -5.33 2.13
C THR A 709 21.82 -5.26 0.71
N VAL A 710 22.05 -6.32 -0.06
CA VAL A 710 21.63 -6.43 -1.46
C VAL A 710 20.13 -6.73 -1.64
N TYR A 711 19.61 -6.49 -2.84
CA TYR A 711 18.34 -7.07 -3.28
C TYR A 711 18.58 -8.42 -3.96
N TYR A 712 18.09 -9.51 -3.36
CA TYR A 712 18.52 -10.86 -3.73
C TYR A 712 18.17 -11.28 -5.17
N ALA A 713 17.06 -10.79 -5.72
CA ALA A 713 16.52 -11.24 -7.01
C ALA A 713 17.00 -10.42 -8.22
N ASN A 714 17.96 -9.50 -8.02
CA ASN A 714 18.58 -8.71 -9.07
C ASN A 714 20.07 -8.57 -8.76
N SER A 715 20.94 -8.54 -9.77
CA SER A 715 22.40 -8.50 -9.58
C SER A 715 22.99 -7.08 -9.52
N SER A 716 22.16 -6.05 -9.67
CA SER A 716 22.55 -4.63 -9.66
C SER A 716 21.87 -3.80 -8.57
N MET A 717 20.75 -4.25 -8.01
CA MET A 717 20.01 -3.47 -7.02
C MET A 717 20.51 -3.70 -5.59
N VAL A 718 20.65 -2.61 -4.85
CA VAL A 718 21.07 -2.56 -3.44
C VAL A 718 19.99 -1.86 -2.62
N ARG A 719 19.82 -2.26 -1.35
CA ARG A 719 18.80 -1.65 -0.49
C ARG A 719 19.22 -0.24 -0.06
N VAL A 720 18.24 0.64 0.02
CA VAL A 720 18.38 2.00 0.54
C VAL A 720 17.31 2.25 1.59
N VAL A 721 17.64 3.09 2.58
CA VAL A 721 16.61 3.77 3.36
C VAL A 721 16.27 5.05 2.62
N ASP A 722 15.00 5.23 2.27
CA ASP A 722 14.55 6.43 1.55
C ASP A 722 14.14 7.56 2.50
N GLU A 723 13.85 8.74 1.94
CA GLU A 723 13.46 9.96 2.67
C GLU A 723 12.22 9.79 3.55
N ASP A 724 11.35 8.81 3.26
CA ASP A 724 10.18 8.49 4.07
C ASP A 724 10.49 7.53 5.23
N GLY A 725 11.71 6.99 5.30
CA GLY A 725 12.18 6.05 6.30
C GLY A 725 11.94 4.59 5.95
N TYR A 726 11.33 4.26 4.80
CA TYR A 726 11.13 2.88 4.35
C TYR A 726 12.33 2.35 3.55
N ILE A 727 12.37 1.03 3.39
CA ILE A 727 13.46 0.31 2.73
C ILE A 727 13.11 0.05 1.26
N TYR A 728 13.77 0.75 0.36
CA TYR A 728 13.64 0.56 -1.08
C TYR A 728 14.88 -0.11 -1.67
N MET A 729 14.98 -0.10 -2.99
CA MET A 729 16.11 -0.61 -3.74
C MET A 729 16.45 0.39 -4.84
N LYS A 730 17.74 0.58 -5.08
CA LYS A 730 18.28 1.42 -6.15
C LYS A 730 19.37 0.66 -6.88
N ASP A 731 19.54 0.97 -8.16
CA ASP A 731 20.63 0.43 -8.96
C ASP A 731 21.97 0.90 -8.40
N ALA A 732 22.96 0.00 -8.34
CA ALA A 732 24.23 0.23 -7.64
C ALA A 732 25.01 1.42 -8.21
N ASN A 733 24.80 1.78 -9.48
CA ASN A 733 25.44 2.93 -10.11
C ASN A 733 24.76 4.29 -9.81
N ALA A 734 23.66 4.33 -9.04
CA ALA A 734 23.00 5.58 -8.66
C ALA A 734 23.90 6.43 -7.76
N ASP A 735 24.31 7.61 -8.22
CA ASP A 735 25.32 8.44 -7.53
C ASP A 735 24.73 9.48 -6.55
N SER A 736 23.42 9.70 -6.59
CA SER A 736 22.73 10.66 -5.73
C SER A 736 22.35 10.14 -4.33
N ILE A 737 22.92 9.01 -3.91
CA ILE A 737 22.56 8.32 -2.66
C ILE A 737 23.63 8.58 -1.60
N GLY A 738 23.17 8.97 -0.41
CA GLY A 738 24.05 9.32 0.70
C GLY A 738 24.81 8.11 1.26
N VAL A 739 26.07 8.32 1.60
CA VAL A 739 26.91 7.31 2.26
C VAL A 739 26.93 7.62 3.77
N ILE A 740 26.36 6.73 4.58
CA ILE A 740 26.39 6.83 6.05
C ILE A 740 27.24 5.68 6.60
N PRO A 741 28.55 5.91 6.83
CA PRO A 741 29.44 4.86 7.31
C PRO A 741 29.12 4.44 8.73
N ALA A 742 29.45 3.19 9.02
CA ALA A 742 29.49 2.61 10.35
C ALA A 742 30.87 1.99 10.61
N LEU A 743 31.27 1.97 11.88
CA LEU A 743 32.49 1.31 12.33
C LEU A 743 32.37 0.85 13.78
N TYR A 744 33.19 -0.13 14.15
CA TYR A 744 33.34 -0.55 15.54
C TYR A 744 34.60 0.06 16.14
N LEU A 745 34.46 0.77 17.25
CA LEU A 745 35.61 1.09 18.10
C LEU A 745 35.92 -0.07 19.03
N LYS A 746 37.22 -0.25 19.33
CA LYS A 746 37.68 -1.16 20.38
C LYS A 746 37.05 -0.81 21.73
N ASN A 747 36.74 -1.82 22.53
CA ASN A 747 36.25 -1.63 23.91
C ASN A 747 37.26 -0.93 24.83
N THR A 748 38.51 -0.81 24.40
CA THR A 748 39.56 -0.03 25.09
C THR A 748 39.45 1.48 24.84
N ALA A 749 38.61 1.95 23.93
CA ALA A 749 38.45 3.37 23.65
C ALA A 749 37.91 4.11 24.88
N THR A 750 38.60 5.18 25.28
CA THR A 750 38.23 5.96 26.47
C THR A 750 37.78 7.36 26.09
N ILE A 751 36.90 7.95 26.92
CA ILE A 751 36.46 9.35 26.73
C ILE A 751 37.56 10.27 27.24
N ILE A 752 38.10 11.10 26.36
CA ILE A 752 39.09 12.13 26.70
C ILE A 752 38.42 13.43 27.12
N ASP A 753 37.33 13.82 26.43
CA ASP A 753 36.68 15.12 26.58
C ASP A 753 35.21 15.04 26.08
N GLY A 754 34.38 16.03 26.43
CA GLY A 754 33.00 16.17 25.96
C GLY A 754 31.92 15.61 26.90
N THR A 755 30.65 15.83 26.55
CA THR A 755 29.47 15.41 27.33
C THR A 755 28.55 14.44 26.58
N GLY A 756 28.98 13.99 25.39
CA GLY A 756 28.22 13.09 24.52
C GLY A 756 26.99 13.72 23.89
N THR A 757 26.83 15.05 23.96
CA THR A 757 25.74 15.76 23.30
C THR A 757 26.17 16.21 21.90
N ARG A 758 25.23 16.44 20.97
CA ARG A 758 25.57 16.89 19.60
C ARG A 758 26.46 18.15 19.57
N LYS A 759 26.26 19.07 20.53
CA LYS A 759 27.05 20.32 20.65
C LYS A 759 28.41 20.12 21.32
N GLN A 760 28.54 19.11 22.17
CA GLN A 760 29.75 18.76 22.92
C GLN A 760 29.95 17.24 22.84
N PRO A 761 30.29 16.72 21.65
CA PRO A 761 30.46 15.28 21.46
C PRO A 761 31.66 14.78 22.25
N PHE A 762 31.66 13.50 22.59
CA PHE A 762 32.83 12.87 23.18
C PHE A 762 34.00 12.86 22.19
N LYS A 763 35.20 13.17 22.67
CA LYS A 763 36.45 12.83 21.98
C LYS A 763 36.96 11.53 22.58
N VAL A 764 37.42 10.61 21.73
CA VAL A 764 37.89 9.29 22.17
C VAL A 764 39.35 9.06 21.79
N GLY A 765 40.06 8.30 22.62
CA GLY A 765 41.46 7.94 22.44
C GLY A 765 41.84 6.63 23.09
#